data_AF-A0A6P6TR94-F1
#
_entry.id   AF-A0A6P6TR94-F1
#
_cell.length_a   1.000
_cell.length_b   1.000
_cell.length_c   1.000
_cell.angle_alpha   90.00
_cell.angle_beta   90.00
_cell.angle_gamma   90.00
#
_symmetry.space_group_name_H-M   'P 1'
#
loop_
_entity.id
_entity.type
_entity.pdbx_description
1 polymer ?
#
loop_
_entity_poly.entity_id
_entity_poly.type
_entity_poly.pdbx_seq_one_letter_code
_entity_poly.pdbx_strand_id
1 'polypeptide(L)'
;MMFSGIDISIQSRKKDKNPKFLSGLKTKKGKYLQSQSPERHVEFLDTIRMQMQISEVMDTFARRRLVQFASVKAWGQFSVPEIALGFLNGTFRSDFPSVKSYTHWKNRQADILEGYFCFANDVADKQKIGQLVAKIRNSEEWDNNMSPSERSEILLALKQYLCVLSSKPGRFGIQGETYYWTSAYHMNIRLYMKLLFGLFDILEDGQLIEEADELLKIVKLTWPLLGITQKLHSALYVWVLFKQFVGTEETMLLEYAIRVMQKSLFSEASEPREDEYICSLSCSATSGSNEYKFNLVQSIFFSIGSWCEIKLQDYHLHFSQLKRPFFVPQKSSLFKGVMNMAVKICRVDASKIFKSIESDDLGEITSRKVKGYVDRSLEAACMRVMDNIYFGSEVDRTHPLALLASELKIIAERELSMYYPVLCHWYPQAGIAASIRLHRFYGEKLRPFLQSVSCLSEDVRAVLPAANELENCLTELYCTACQENGLTLQFSEEFIHYQIGEISRPLILDWIIAQNKRVMEWTARAFDLENWEPLSHQQKQAPSAVEVFRIIEETLDQLFQLRLPMDITHLQALLSIIFHTLDAYLQKVTSELVGKQNLYPSIPPLTYYKETTFPIVKKKLVESTVLEDEVTNKLNELTTSKLCVRLNTLQYIQKQISALEDGIRKSWSFAGPFDNGEHSIEESPETSGRILDTCSESVDELFVATFDCIRDTAAHAIRSICEFIGVRVVFWDLRKSFLYRLYHGGVENSRLDSLLPNLDGALNQVCGLIDDALRDRVVSSIFRATLEGYVWVLLDGGPSCAFSDLDIPLMEDDLNMLKDLFVADGEGLPRSLVEEEAKFAHQLLSLFSLQAESVIQLLMSSSQHISVGLEVHKSGHRCLGDADSLIRVLCHKKDREASKFLKEQYKLPASSEYDEDGVEPNFKSVLVTDLIRRSASARWSDKGHSSFKSIKKKLQEATWR
;
A
#
# COMPACT_ATOMS: atom_id res chain seq x y z
N MET A 1 59.59 34.61 27.40
CA MET A 1 59.09 33.60 28.36
C MET A 1 60.22 32.64 28.67
N MET A 2 60.48 32.43 29.97
CA MET A 2 61.54 31.56 30.47
C MET A 2 61.25 30.10 30.14
N PHE A 3 62.17 29.41 29.47
CA PHE A 3 62.29 27.96 29.50
C PHE A 3 63.42 27.62 30.48
N SER A 4 63.07 27.08 31.64
CA SER A 4 64.01 26.52 32.60
C SER A 4 63.83 25.00 32.68
N GLY A 5 64.92 24.28 32.41
CA GLY A 5 65.17 22.90 32.85
C GLY A 5 64.22 21.81 32.34
N ILE A 6 64.60 21.12 31.25
CA ILE A 6 64.18 19.74 31.01
C ILE A 6 65.46 18.90 30.91
N ASP A 7 65.85 18.30 32.04
CA ASP A 7 66.83 17.21 32.06
C ASP A 7 66.13 15.93 31.63
N ILE A 8 66.41 15.46 30.40
CA ILE A 8 65.96 14.16 29.91
C ILE A 8 66.90 13.10 30.46
N SER A 9 66.59 12.59 31.67
CA SER A 9 67.21 11.38 32.21
C SER A 9 66.71 10.15 31.44
N ILE A 10 67.52 9.63 30.51
CA ILE A 10 67.29 8.32 29.87
C ILE A 10 67.65 7.22 30.88
N GLN A 11 66.70 6.78 31.69
CA GLN A 11 66.80 5.49 32.39
C GLN A 11 66.04 4.43 31.61
N SER A 12 66.80 3.48 31.05
CA SER A 12 66.29 2.26 30.44
C SER A 12 65.59 1.39 31.50
N ARG A 13 64.26 1.45 31.58
CA ARG A 13 63.47 0.40 32.23
C ARG A 13 63.04 -0.64 31.20
N LYS A 14 63.69 -1.80 31.24
CA LYS A 14 63.19 -3.05 30.65
C LYS A 14 61.78 -3.31 31.20
N LYS A 15 60.79 -3.51 30.34
CA LYS A 15 59.60 -4.32 30.64
C LYS A 15 58.90 -4.82 29.38
N ASP A 16 58.98 -6.14 29.22
CA ASP A 16 58.01 -7.11 28.73
C ASP A 16 57.22 -6.88 27.44
N LYS A 17 57.51 -7.81 26.51
CA LYS A 17 56.73 -8.17 25.33
C LYS A 17 55.36 -8.72 25.75
N ASN A 18 54.28 -8.12 25.26
CA ASN A 18 53.11 -8.86 24.76
C ASN A 18 52.21 -7.94 23.92
N PRO A 19 51.72 -8.38 22.74
CA PRO A 19 50.81 -7.60 21.92
C PRO A 19 49.38 -7.83 22.41
N LYS A 20 48.68 -6.76 22.81
CA LYS A 20 47.22 -6.79 22.95
C LYS A 20 46.61 -5.88 21.91
N PHE A 21 46.47 -6.42 20.71
CA PHE A 21 45.35 -6.07 19.85
C PHE A 21 44.05 -6.50 20.55
N LEU A 22 43.01 -5.67 20.44
CA LEU A 22 41.63 -5.85 20.93
C LEU A 22 41.34 -5.41 22.38
N SER A 23 40.88 -4.16 22.52
CA SER A 23 39.73 -3.85 23.38
C SER A 23 39.01 -2.61 22.86
N GLY A 24 37.94 -2.83 22.09
CA GLY A 24 36.93 -1.81 21.83
C GLY A 24 36.12 -1.49 23.08
N LEU A 25 35.49 -0.30 23.04
CA LEU A 25 34.41 0.17 23.91
C LEU A 25 34.74 0.33 25.41
N LYS A 26 35.01 1.59 25.79
CA LYS A 26 34.36 2.22 26.95
C LYS A 26 34.50 3.74 26.88
N THR A 27 33.38 4.39 26.58
CA THR A 27 33.13 5.82 26.79
C THR A 27 33.46 6.21 28.24
N LYS A 28 34.52 6.99 28.43
CA LYS A 28 34.78 7.68 29.70
C LYS A 28 34.45 9.16 29.56
N LYS A 29 33.22 9.50 29.93
CA LYS A 29 32.83 10.87 30.27
C LYS A 29 33.62 11.34 31.50
N GLY A 30 34.27 12.48 31.36
CA GLY A 30 34.56 13.47 32.41
C GLY A 30 35.72 13.14 33.35
N LYS A 31 36.74 14.02 33.37
CA LYS A 31 37.13 14.85 34.53
C LYS A 31 38.34 15.75 34.20
N TYR A 32 38.08 17.05 34.32
CA TYR A 32 38.91 18.17 34.82
C TYR A 32 40.26 18.57 34.21
N LEU A 33 40.33 19.88 33.93
CA LEU A 33 41.47 20.80 34.01
C LEU A 33 42.60 20.27 34.91
N GLN A 34 43.78 20.08 34.31
CA GLN A 34 45.04 20.10 35.05
C GLN A 34 46.14 20.65 34.13
N SER A 35 46.97 21.52 34.70
CA SER A 35 48.05 22.29 34.08
C SER A 35 48.93 21.46 33.14
N GLN A 36 49.30 22.05 31.99
CA GLN A 36 50.20 21.49 30.98
C GLN A 36 51.51 21.00 31.62
N SER A 37 51.65 19.68 31.80
CA SER A 37 52.93 19.06 32.12
C SER A 37 53.70 18.75 30.81
N PRO A 38 55.04 18.82 30.81
CA PRO A 38 55.86 18.46 29.66
C PRO A 38 55.71 16.99 29.22
N GLU A 39 55.18 16.12 30.09
CA GLU A 39 54.92 14.71 29.81
C GLU A 39 53.82 14.50 28.75
N ARG A 40 52.73 15.30 28.77
CA ARG A 40 51.66 15.19 27.75
C ARG A 40 52.14 15.55 26.34
N HIS A 41 53.08 16.49 26.23
CA HIS A 41 53.62 16.89 24.92
C HIS A 41 54.41 15.75 24.27
N VAL A 42 55.05 14.89 25.07
CA VAL A 42 55.77 13.72 24.57
C VAL A 42 54.80 12.66 24.06
N GLU A 43 53.71 12.40 24.81
CA GLU A 43 52.65 11.46 24.40
C GLU A 43 52.02 11.87 23.05
N PHE A 44 51.72 13.16 22.87
CA PHE A 44 51.17 13.66 21.59
C PHE A 44 52.16 13.55 20.41
N LEU A 45 53.46 13.74 20.66
CA LEU A 45 54.48 13.55 19.62
C LEU A 45 54.61 12.08 19.23
N ASP A 46 54.39 11.15 20.16
CA ASP A 46 54.32 9.71 19.86
C ASP A 46 53.08 9.36 19.04
N THR A 47 51.94 10.01 19.30
CA THR A 47 50.74 9.89 18.47
C THR A 47 51.00 10.40 17.05
N ILE A 48 51.61 11.59 16.88
CA ILE A 48 51.99 12.12 15.54
C ILE A 48 52.94 11.15 14.84
N ARG A 49 53.93 10.61 15.55
CA ARG A 49 54.88 9.63 15.00
C ARG A 49 54.14 8.41 14.45
N MET A 50 53.19 7.88 15.23
CA MET A 50 52.35 6.75 14.80
C MET A 50 51.54 7.12 13.56
N GLN A 51 50.78 8.23 13.58
CA GLN A 51 49.93 8.68 12.46
C GLN A 51 50.72 8.97 11.17
N MET A 52 51.95 9.46 11.29
CA MET A 52 52.85 9.68 10.15
C MET A 52 53.64 8.43 9.73
N GLN A 53 53.37 7.27 10.35
CA GLN A 53 54.01 5.97 10.08
C GLN A 53 55.54 6.03 10.22
N ILE A 54 56.04 6.80 11.18
CA ILE A 54 57.48 6.91 11.47
C ILE A 54 57.86 5.81 12.46
N SER A 55 58.82 4.95 12.10
CA SER A 55 59.29 3.90 13.01
C SER A 55 59.99 4.49 14.24
N GLU A 56 59.85 3.83 15.39
CA GLU A 56 60.49 4.24 16.66
C GLU A 56 62.01 4.37 16.54
N VAL A 57 62.67 3.47 15.80
CA VAL A 57 64.12 3.51 15.56
C VAL A 57 64.53 4.80 14.83
N MET A 58 63.74 5.24 13.86
CA MET A 58 64.02 6.45 13.09
C MET A 58 63.70 7.71 13.88
N ASP A 59 62.63 7.70 14.69
CA ASP A 59 62.28 8.83 15.56
C ASP A 59 63.31 9.04 16.66
N THR A 60 63.71 7.97 17.36
CA THR A 60 64.76 8.03 18.39
C THR A 60 66.11 8.47 17.82
N PHE A 61 66.46 8.00 16.62
CA PHE A 61 67.63 8.50 15.88
C PHE A 61 67.51 9.99 15.58
N ALA A 62 66.38 10.44 15.01
CA ALA A 62 66.15 11.84 14.67
C ALA A 62 66.23 12.74 15.91
N ARG A 63 65.57 12.39 17.02
CA ARG A 63 65.62 13.14 18.29
C ARG A 63 67.03 13.24 18.83
N ARG A 64 67.78 12.13 18.87
CA ARG A 64 69.18 12.13 19.33
C ARG A 64 70.04 13.08 18.48
N ARG A 65 69.86 13.05 17.15
CA ARG A 65 70.59 13.92 16.23
C ARG A 65 70.20 15.38 16.38
N LEU A 66 68.91 15.69 16.56
CA LEU A 66 68.45 17.05 16.83
C LEU A 66 69.03 17.61 18.13
N VAL A 67 69.11 16.82 19.20
CA VAL A 67 69.72 17.23 20.47
C VAL A 67 71.22 17.50 20.30
N GLN A 68 71.94 16.61 19.61
CA GLN A 68 73.36 16.82 19.29
C GLN A 68 73.56 18.07 18.44
N PHE A 69 72.74 18.27 17.43
CA PHE A 69 72.79 19.45 16.55
C PHE A 69 72.46 20.74 17.31
N ALA A 70 71.48 20.71 18.22
CA ALA A 70 71.10 21.84 19.06
C ALA A 70 72.20 22.23 20.05
N SER A 71 72.98 21.28 20.57
CA SER A 71 74.08 21.56 21.51
C SER A 71 75.23 22.35 20.90
N VAL A 72 75.34 22.40 19.56
CA VAL A 72 76.44 23.06 18.82
C VAL A 72 76.12 24.53 18.48
N LYS A 73 74.85 24.97 18.57
CA LYS A 73 74.42 26.34 18.22
C LYS A 73 73.77 27.00 19.45
N ALA A 74 74.36 28.10 19.95
CA ALA A 74 73.75 28.90 21.01
C ALA A 74 72.47 29.59 20.49
N TRP A 75 71.31 29.14 20.97
CA TRP A 75 69.99 29.79 20.96
C TRP A 75 69.68 30.67 19.72
N GLY A 76 69.27 30.02 18.63
CA GLY A 76 68.65 30.65 17.45
C GLY A 76 67.65 29.72 16.76
N GLN A 77 66.73 30.26 15.96
CA GLN A 77 65.74 29.47 15.22
C GLN A 77 66.43 28.64 14.12
N PHE A 78 66.27 27.32 14.15
CA PHE A 78 66.78 26.42 13.10
C PHE A 78 65.89 26.48 11.87
N SER A 79 66.48 26.54 10.67
CA SER A 79 65.72 26.39 9.42
C SER A 79 65.61 24.92 8.99
N VAL A 80 64.60 24.58 8.16
CA VAL A 80 64.42 23.20 7.66
C VAL A 80 65.66 22.66 6.92
N PRO A 81 66.34 23.45 6.05
CA PRO A 81 67.60 23.01 5.44
C PRO A 81 68.74 22.80 6.44
N GLU A 82 68.84 23.63 7.49
CA GLU A 82 69.84 23.43 8.55
C GLU A 82 69.59 22.11 9.30
N ILE A 83 68.33 21.77 9.55
CA ILE A 83 67.95 20.50 10.17
C ILE A 83 68.32 19.32 9.25
N ALA A 84 68.02 19.41 7.95
CA ALA A 84 68.35 18.36 6.97
C ALA A 84 69.87 18.14 6.86
N LEU A 85 70.65 19.23 6.87
CA LEU A 85 72.12 19.17 6.89
C LEU A 85 72.64 18.58 8.21
N GLY A 86 72.02 18.93 9.34
CA GLY A 86 72.29 18.33 10.65
C GLY A 86 72.02 16.82 10.68
N PHE A 87 71.02 16.33 9.94
CA PHE A 87 70.72 14.90 9.79
C PHE A 87 71.66 14.15 8.84
N LEU A 88 72.43 14.85 8.00
CA LEU A 88 73.48 14.25 7.18
C LEU A 88 74.83 14.24 7.90
N ASN A 89 75.08 15.27 8.73
CA ASN A 89 76.33 15.42 9.44
C ASN A 89 76.49 14.34 10.54
N GLY A 90 77.51 13.49 10.39
CA GLY A 90 77.82 12.42 11.33
C GLY A 90 76.93 11.17 11.23
N THR A 91 76.17 11.01 10.15
CA THR A 91 75.31 9.85 9.89
C THR A 91 76.08 8.73 9.21
N PHE A 92 76.20 7.58 9.89
CA PHE A 92 76.94 6.42 9.39
C PHE A 92 76.01 5.26 9.03
N ARG A 93 76.44 4.40 8.10
CA ARG A 93 75.70 3.17 7.74
C ARG A 93 75.40 2.28 8.94
N SER A 94 76.28 2.27 9.96
CA SER A 94 76.11 1.52 11.21
C SER A 94 74.93 1.98 12.07
N ASP A 95 74.44 3.20 11.86
CA ASP A 95 73.33 3.75 12.64
C ASP A 95 71.95 3.21 12.20
N PHE A 96 71.91 2.43 11.11
CA PHE A 96 70.67 1.96 10.48
C PHE A 96 70.60 0.44 10.43
N PRO A 97 69.39 -0.15 10.56
CA PRO A 97 69.20 -1.59 10.53
C PRO A 97 69.43 -2.21 9.14
N SER A 98 69.37 -1.43 8.06
CA SER A 98 69.60 -1.91 6.70
C SER A 98 70.25 -0.84 5.81
N VAL A 99 70.97 -1.30 4.77
CA VAL A 99 71.55 -0.42 3.74
C VAL A 99 70.46 0.39 3.04
N LYS A 100 69.32 -0.24 2.77
CA LYS A 100 68.18 0.42 2.12
C LYS A 100 67.63 1.57 2.98
N SER A 101 67.49 1.37 4.29
CA SER A 101 67.03 2.40 5.24
C SER A 101 67.99 3.58 5.32
N TYR A 102 69.30 3.30 5.33
CA TYR A 102 70.35 4.31 5.30
C TYR A 102 70.32 5.14 4.01
N THR A 103 70.29 4.47 2.85
CA THR A 103 70.21 5.15 1.54
C THR A 103 68.93 5.97 1.42
N HIS A 104 67.79 5.45 1.89
CA HIS A 104 66.52 6.19 1.89
C HIS A 104 66.57 7.43 2.79
N TRP A 105 67.15 7.34 3.99
CA TRP A 105 67.35 8.49 4.87
C TRP A 105 68.23 9.55 4.23
N LYS A 106 69.39 9.14 3.69
CA LYS A 106 70.36 10.02 3.01
C LYS A 106 69.71 10.74 1.82
N ASN A 107 69.06 9.99 0.94
CA ASN A 107 68.40 10.54 -0.25
C ASN A 107 67.28 11.51 0.17
N ARG A 108 66.49 11.18 1.19
CA ARG A 108 65.44 12.08 1.69
C ARG A 108 65.98 13.44 2.16
N GLN A 109 67.10 13.47 2.88
CA GLN A 109 67.70 14.75 3.29
C GLN A 109 68.28 15.52 2.09
N ALA A 110 68.88 14.81 1.13
CA ALA A 110 69.36 15.38 -0.12
C ALA A 110 68.20 15.99 -0.94
N ASP A 111 67.06 15.30 -1.03
CA ASP A 111 65.84 15.78 -1.71
C ASP A 111 65.26 17.02 -1.03
N ILE A 112 65.27 17.07 0.32
CA ILE A 112 64.85 18.26 1.06
C ILE A 112 65.79 19.42 0.74
N LEU A 113 67.11 19.23 0.85
CA LEU A 113 68.09 20.28 0.55
C LEU A 113 67.93 20.80 -0.88
N GLU A 114 67.84 19.90 -1.87
CA GLU A 114 67.62 20.27 -3.27
C GLU A 114 66.35 21.12 -3.43
N GLY A 115 65.23 20.71 -2.83
CA GLY A 115 63.97 21.45 -2.88
C GLY A 115 64.09 22.89 -2.37
N TYR A 116 64.83 23.12 -1.29
CA TYR A 116 65.04 24.47 -0.74
C TYR A 116 66.05 25.29 -1.55
N PHE A 117 67.02 24.66 -2.23
CA PHE A 117 68.03 25.34 -3.04
C PHE A 117 67.59 25.63 -4.48
N CYS A 118 66.61 24.89 -5.02
CA CYS A 118 66.07 25.08 -6.36
C CYS A 118 65.57 26.52 -6.64
N PHE A 119 65.26 27.29 -5.59
CA PHE A 119 64.67 28.63 -5.66
C PHE A 119 65.65 29.75 -5.30
N ALA A 120 66.95 29.45 -5.20
CA ALA A 120 67.99 30.46 -5.19
C ALA A 120 67.94 31.30 -6.48
N ASN A 121 68.33 32.58 -6.46
CA ASN A 121 68.21 33.44 -7.65
C ASN A 121 69.37 33.28 -8.66
N ASP A 122 70.48 32.66 -8.28
CA ASP A 122 71.69 32.55 -9.11
C ASP A 122 71.79 31.16 -9.78
N VAL A 123 71.84 31.16 -11.12
CA VAL A 123 71.91 29.94 -11.96
C VAL A 123 73.22 29.18 -11.75
N ALA A 124 74.34 29.88 -11.51
CA ALA A 124 75.64 29.26 -11.30
C ALA A 124 75.72 28.54 -9.95
N ASP A 125 75.15 29.12 -8.90
CA ASP A 125 75.06 28.50 -7.58
C ASP A 125 74.11 27.30 -7.58
N LYS A 126 73.01 27.33 -8.34
CA LYS A 126 72.12 26.15 -8.49
C LYS A 126 72.84 24.95 -9.07
N GLN A 127 73.64 25.15 -10.12
CA GLN A 127 74.37 24.06 -10.77
C GLN A 127 75.42 23.46 -9.83
N LYS A 128 76.17 24.30 -9.10
CA LYS A 128 77.15 23.87 -8.10
C LYS A 128 76.50 23.15 -6.92
N ILE A 129 75.41 23.67 -6.38
CA ILE A 129 74.66 23.02 -5.30
C ILE A 129 74.07 21.69 -5.77
N GLY A 130 73.51 21.64 -6.99
CA GLY A 130 73.01 20.41 -7.58
C GLY A 130 74.08 19.33 -7.71
N GLN A 131 75.32 19.71 -8.09
CA GLN A 131 76.46 18.78 -8.12
C GLN A 131 76.84 18.28 -6.72
N LEU A 132 76.86 19.16 -5.71
CA LEU A 132 77.14 18.77 -4.32
C LEU A 132 76.07 17.83 -3.76
N VAL A 133 74.79 18.06 -4.07
CA VAL A 133 73.68 17.18 -3.65
C VAL A 133 73.69 15.85 -4.42
N ALA A 134 74.04 15.85 -5.72
CA ALA A 134 74.18 14.63 -6.50
C ALA A 134 75.28 13.71 -5.95
N LYS A 135 76.39 14.27 -5.46
CA LYS A 135 77.44 13.53 -4.76
C LYS A 135 76.93 12.84 -3.50
N ILE A 136 76.02 13.47 -2.75
CA ILE A 136 75.37 12.86 -1.56
C ILE A 136 74.50 11.66 -1.96
N ARG A 137 73.75 11.75 -3.06
CA ARG A 137 72.88 10.66 -3.55
C ARG A 137 73.69 9.45 -4.06
N ASN A 138 74.84 9.69 -4.69
CA ASN A 138 75.68 8.63 -5.23
C ASN A 138 76.28 7.79 -4.09
N SER A 139 75.75 6.58 -3.89
CA SER A 139 76.19 5.73 -2.77
C SER A 139 77.57 5.13 -3.00
N GLU A 140 78.03 4.99 -4.24
CA GLU A 140 79.39 4.53 -4.53
C GLU A 140 80.42 5.62 -4.20
N GLU A 141 80.15 6.85 -4.64
CA GLU A 141 81.02 8.00 -4.38
C GLU A 141 81.00 8.41 -2.91
N TRP A 142 79.81 8.57 -2.32
CA TRP A 142 79.62 9.05 -0.95
C TRP A 142 80.04 8.02 0.09
N ASP A 143 79.63 6.75 -0.03
CA ASP A 143 79.77 5.77 1.05
C ASP A 143 81.07 4.97 0.98
N ASN A 144 81.59 4.70 -0.22
CA ASN A 144 82.77 3.86 -0.43
C ASN A 144 84.02 4.66 -0.79
N ASN A 145 83.90 5.72 -1.61
CA ASN A 145 85.08 6.43 -2.15
C ASN A 145 85.51 7.64 -1.30
N MET A 146 84.58 8.33 -0.62
CA MET A 146 84.91 9.51 0.20
C MET A 146 85.19 9.18 1.67
N SER A 147 86.25 9.79 2.21
CA SER A 147 86.59 9.81 3.64
C SER A 147 85.63 10.71 4.46
N PRO A 148 85.53 10.52 5.79
CA PRO A 148 84.71 11.39 6.65
C PRO A 148 85.08 12.89 6.56
N SER A 149 86.35 13.22 6.30
CA SER A 149 86.82 14.60 6.11
C SER A 149 86.27 15.20 4.81
N GLU A 150 86.33 14.48 3.69
CA GLU A 150 85.78 14.93 2.39
C GLU A 150 84.26 15.08 2.43
N ARG A 151 83.55 14.18 3.14
CA ARG A 151 82.10 14.31 3.38
C ARG A 151 81.79 15.56 4.20
N SER A 152 82.61 15.84 5.23
CA SER A 152 82.47 17.04 6.04
C SER A 152 82.72 18.31 5.24
N GLU A 153 83.65 18.32 4.28
CA GLU A 153 83.90 19.46 3.39
C GLU A 153 82.69 19.77 2.49
N ILE A 154 82.06 18.75 1.90
CA ILE A 154 80.84 18.92 1.09
C ILE A 154 79.69 19.48 1.93
N LEU A 155 79.49 18.96 3.14
CA LEU A 155 78.47 19.47 4.07
C LEU A 155 78.81 20.88 4.56
N LEU A 156 80.09 21.22 4.73
CA LEU A 156 80.53 22.56 5.12
C LEU A 156 80.30 23.57 4.00
N ALA A 157 80.58 23.19 2.74
CA ALA A 157 80.26 24.01 1.56
C ALA A 157 78.74 24.29 1.49
N LEU A 158 77.89 23.26 1.61
CA LEU A 158 76.43 23.45 1.67
C LEU A 158 76.00 24.33 2.86
N LYS A 159 76.62 24.17 4.03
CA LYS A 159 76.38 25.01 5.21
C LYS A 159 76.74 26.48 4.96
N GLN A 160 77.83 26.77 4.26
CA GLN A 160 78.21 28.14 3.89
C GLN A 160 77.14 28.79 3.00
N TYR A 161 76.64 28.05 2.00
CA TYR A 161 75.51 28.52 1.18
C TYR A 161 74.24 28.78 2.03
N LEU A 162 73.91 27.90 2.97
CA LEU A 162 72.79 28.13 3.90
C LEU A 162 72.98 29.39 4.75
N CYS A 163 74.18 29.65 5.27
CA CYS A 163 74.46 30.85 6.05
C CYS A 163 74.25 32.13 5.22
N VAL A 164 74.72 32.15 3.97
CA VAL A 164 74.55 33.29 3.06
C VAL A 164 73.08 33.56 2.71
N LEU A 165 72.30 32.49 2.51
CA LEU A 165 70.86 32.62 2.25
C LEU A 165 70.10 33.03 3.51
N SER A 166 70.46 32.48 4.67
CA SER A 166 69.83 32.81 5.97
C SER A 166 70.09 34.25 6.42
N SER A 167 71.20 34.86 6.00
CA SER A 167 71.51 36.27 6.31
C SER A 167 70.69 37.28 5.49
N LYS A 168 69.95 36.83 4.45
CA LYS A 168 69.08 37.72 3.67
C LYS A 168 67.78 37.98 4.44
N PRO A 169 67.29 39.23 4.47
CA PRO A 169 66.01 39.52 5.12
C PRO A 169 64.84 38.87 4.36
N GLY A 170 63.71 38.73 5.07
CA GLY A 170 62.42 38.45 4.45
C GLY A 170 62.01 39.51 3.42
N ARG A 171 60.99 39.21 2.61
CA ARG A 171 60.51 40.09 1.54
C ARG A 171 59.40 41.05 1.99
N PHE A 172 58.60 40.69 3.00
CA PHE A 172 57.36 41.40 3.35
C PHE A 172 57.41 42.14 4.69
N GLY A 173 58.49 42.01 5.46
CA GLY A 173 58.67 42.69 6.75
C GLY A 173 57.71 42.19 7.83
N ILE A 174 57.38 40.90 7.82
CA ILE A 174 56.53 40.23 8.82
C ILE A 174 57.39 39.88 10.05
N GLN A 175 56.83 39.95 11.26
CA GLN A 175 57.57 39.63 12.48
C GLN A 175 58.00 38.16 12.49
N GLY A 176 59.31 37.90 12.59
CA GLY A 176 59.88 36.55 12.55
C GLY A 176 60.04 35.95 11.14
N GLU A 177 59.86 36.76 10.09
CA GLU A 177 60.04 36.34 8.70
C GLU A 177 61.50 36.00 8.40
N THR A 178 61.72 34.84 7.76
CA THR A 178 63.04 34.38 7.32
C THR A 178 63.13 34.37 5.79
N TYR A 179 64.34 34.32 5.23
CA TYR A 179 64.52 34.15 3.79
C TYR A 179 63.78 32.91 3.24
N TYR A 180 63.82 31.79 3.96
CA TYR A 180 63.19 30.53 3.53
C TYR A 180 61.67 30.51 3.67
N TRP A 181 61.11 31.36 4.51
CA TRP A 181 59.66 31.60 4.57
C TRP A 181 59.13 31.97 3.19
N THR A 182 59.75 32.95 2.52
CA THR A 182 59.25 33.52 1.26
C THR A 182 59.85 32.92 0.01
N SER A 183 61.12 32.50 0.03
CA SER A 183 61.78 31.92 -1.14
C SER A 183 61.41 30.46 -1.38
N ALA A 184 61.14 29.69 -0.31
CA ALA A 184 60.89 28.25 -0.36
C ALA A 184 59.46 27.86 0.08
N TYR A 185 58.50 28.77 -0.10
CA TYR A 185 57.12 28.60 0.37
C TYR A 185 56.45 27.32 -0.15
N HIS A 186 56.72 26.92 -1.39
CA HIS A 186 56.12 25.73 -2.02
C HIS A 186 56.48 24.45 -1.24
N MET A 187 57.74 24.33 -0.79
CA MET A 187 58.21 23.18 -0.01
C MET A 187 57.65 23.25 1.42
N ASN A 188 57.67 24.44 2.02
CA ASN A 188 57.10 24.66 3.35
C ASN A 188 55.61 24.27 3.42
N ILE A 189 54.83 24.68 2.42
CA ILE A 189 53.39 24.39 2.34
C ILE A 189 53.15 22.89 2.15
N ARG A 190 53.95 22.22 1.31
CA ARG A 190 53.85 20.76 1.13
C ARG A 190 54.17 20.00 2.41
N LEU A 191 55.19 20.42 3.15
CA LEU A 191 55.54 19.85 4.46
C LEU A 191 54.42 20.09 5.47
N TYR A 192 53.87 21.31 5.53
CA TYR A 192 52.77 21.63 6.42
C TYR A 192 51.51 20.81 6.11
N MET A 193 51.16 20.66 4.84
CA MET A 193 50.06 19.78 4.43
C MET A 193 50.28 18.33 4.90
N LYS A 194 51.51 17.81 4.83
CA LYS A 194 51.84 16.46 5.33
C LYS A 194 51.68 16.34 6.84
N LEU A 195 51.97 17.41 7.61
CA LEU A 195 51.68 17.44 9.04
C LEU A 195 50.18 17.42 9.32
N LEU A 196 49.38 18.15 8.54
CA LEU A 196 47.91 18.13 8.66
C LEU A 196 47.30 16.76 8.34
N PHE A 197 47.90 16.00 7.42
CA PHE A 197 47.48 14.60 7.18
C PHE A 197 47.75 13.68 8.37
N GLY A 198 48.66 14.02 9.27
CA GLY A 198 48.90 13.27 10.52
C GLY A 198 47.79 13.42 11.56
N LEU A 199 46.72 14.17 11.27
CA LEU A 199 45.55 14.32 12.13
C LEU A 199 44.47 13.24 11.88
N PHE A 200 44.56 12.53 10.76
CA PHE A 200 43.63 11.45 10.40
C PHE A 200 44.10 10.12 10.95
N ASP A 201 43.17 9.23 11.24
CA ASP A 201 43.47 7.87 11.66
C ASP A 201 44.00 7.04 10.47
N ILE A 202 45.14 6.35 10.65
CA ILE A 202 45.72 5.45 9.64
C ILE A 202 44.81 4.26 9.29
N LEU A 203 44.02 3.77 10.25
CA LEU A 203 43.14 2.62 10.06
C LEU A 203 41.81 3.04 9.43
N GLU A 204 41.36 4.25 9.76
CA GLU A 204 40.11 4.83 9.27
C GLU A 204 40.38 6.21 8.66
N ASP A 205 40.83 6.21 7.41
CA ASP A 205 41.18 7.41 6.62
C ASP A 205 40.10 8.53 6.67
N GLY A 206 38.84 8.20 6.93
CA GLY A 206 37.71 9.13 6.99
C GLY A 206 37.51 9.84 8.34
N GLN A 207 38.29 9.52 9.37
CA GLN A 207 38.11 10.05 10.72
C GLN A 207 39.33 10.82 11.22
N LEU A 208 39.06 11.84 12.02
CA LEU A 208 40.07 12.53 12.81
C LEU A 208 40.30 11.77 14.11
N ILE A 209 41.54 11.74 14.59
CA ILE A 209 41.87 11.12 15.88
C ILE A 209 41.25 11.90 17.05
N GLU A 210 41.06 11.25 18.21
CA GLU A 210 40.46 11.88 19.40
C GLU A 210 41.24 13.12 19.87
N GLU A 211 42.57 13.10 19.74
CA GLU A 211 43.48 14.18 20.14
C GLU A 211 43.72 15.25 19.06
N ALA A 212 42.96 15.26 17.96
CA ALA A 212 43.25 16.10 16.79
C ALA A 212 43.35 17.59 17.11
N ASP A 213 42.50 18.12 18.00
CA ASP A 213 42.54 19.53 18.41
C ASP A 213 43.82 19.89 19.20
N GLU A 214 44.32 18.96 20.02
CA GLU A 214 45.55 19.15 20.79
C GLU A 214 46.79 18.99 19.89
N LEU A 215 46.78 18.00 18.98
CA LEU A 215 47.83 17.86 17.97
C LEU A 215 47.91 19.07 17.06
N LEU A 216 46.76 19.64 16.68
CA LEU A 216 46.73 20.83 15.85
C LEU A 216 47.45 21.99 16.55
N LYS A 217 47.30 22.18 17.87
CA LYS A 217 48.05 23.20 18.63
C LYS A 217 49.57 22.99 18.55
N ILE A 218 50.03 21.73 18.57
CA ILE A 218 51.44 21.39 18.42
C ILE A 218 51.93 21.68 17.00
N VAL A 219 51.15 21.30 15.97
CA VAL A 219 51.45 21.59 14.57
C VAL A 219 51.53 23.10 14.32
N LYS A 220 50.72 23.93 15.01
CA LYS A 220 50.81 25.39 14.91
C LYS A 220 52.14 25.97 15.40
N LEU A 221 52.90 25.27 16.24
CA LEU A 221 54.23 25.73 16.67
C LEU A 221 55.23 25.75 15.50
N THR A 222 54.96 25.05 14.39
CA THR A 222 55.83 25.06 13.21
C THR A 222 55.60 26.27 12.30
N TRP A 223 54.62 27.13 12.60
CA TRP A 223 54.27 28.27 11.74
C TRP A 223 55.41 29.26 11.48
N PRO A 224 56.18 29.71 12.49
CA PRO A 224 57.29 30.63 12.24
C PRO A 224 58.41 30.02 11.39
N LEU A 225 58.52 28.68 11.39
CA LEU A 225 59.52 27.95 10.61
C LEU A 225 59.08 27.76 9.14
N LEU A 226 57.82 27.41 8.92
CA LEU A 226 57.27 27.09 7.61
C LEU A 226 56.62 28.30 6.91
N GLY A 227 56.50 29.43 7.61
CA GLY A 227 55.87 30.62 7.08
C GLY A 227 54.37 30.47 6.82
N ILE A 228 53.68 29.89 7.81
CA ILE A 228 52.24 29.66 7.78
C ILE A 228 51.54 30.72 8.63
N THR A 229 50.71 31.55 7.99
CA THR A 229 49.82 32.49 8.68
C THR A 229 48.51 31.78 9.05
N GLN A 230 47.71 32.36 9.95
CA GLN A 230 46.42 31.79 10.35
C GLN A 230 45.48 31.63 9.15
N LYS A 231 45.44 32.59 8.23
CA LYS A 231 44.63 32.56 7.00
C LYS A 231 45.09 31.45 6.05
N LEU A 232 46.41 31.29 5.88
CA LEU A 232 46.98 30.21 5.05
C LEU A 232 46.73 28.83 5.68
N HIS A 233 46.91 28.70 7.00
CA HIS A 233 46.60 27.46 7.72
C HIS A 233 45.15 27.04 7.49
N SER A 234 44.20 27.96 7.68
CA SER A 234 42.79 27.63 7.54
C SER A 234 42.44 27.19 6.12
N ALA A 235 42.96 27.86 5.08
CA ALA A 235 42.77 27.44 3.70
C ALA A 235 43.37 26.04 3.42
N LEU A 236 44.60 25.80 3.87
CA LEU A 236 45.25 24.49 3.71
C LEU A 236 44.55 23.38 4.50
N TYR A 237 44.01 23.69 5.68
CA TYR A 237 43.29 22.71 6.48
C TYR A 237 41.94 22.35 5.86
N VAL A 238 41.20 23.35 5.36
CA VAL A 238 39.99 23.12 4.55
C VAL A 238 40.30 22.25 3.33
N TRP A 239 41.39 22.54 2.63
CA TRP A 239 41.81 21.75 1.47
C TRP A 239 42.11 20.29 1.82
N VAL A 240 42.84 20.04 2.92
CA VAL A 240 43.19 18.69 3.38
C VAL A 240 41.93 17.92 3.80
N LEU A 241 41.06 18.54 4.62
CA LEU A 241 39.77 17.94 5.01
C LEU A 241 38.90 17.63 3.79
N PHE A 242 38.81 18.55 2.83
CA PHE A 242 38.03 18.36 1.62
C PHE A 242 38.61 17.26 0.72
N LYS A 243 39.94 17.20 0.56
CA LYS A 243 40.59 16.15 -0.22
C LYS A 243 40.35 14.77 0.40
N GLN A 244 40.38 14.68 1.73
CA GLN A 244 40.09 13.45 2.44
C GLN A 244 38.61 13.06 2.29
N PHE A 245 37.70 14.04 2.37
CA PHE A 245 36.28 13.85 2.07
C PHE A 245 36.07 13.30 0.64
N VAL A 246 36.71 13.86 -0.39
CA VAL A 246 36.56 13.37 -1.77
C VAL A 246 37.02 11.91 -1.93
N GLY A 247 38.01 11.46 -1.13
CA GLY A 247 38.47 10.08 -1.15
C GLY A 247 37.63 9.10 -0.32
N THR A 248 36.97 9.57 0.73
CA THR A 248 36.33 8.73 1.75
C THR A 248 34.79 8.82 1.76
N GLU A 249 34.24 9.88 1.19
CA GLU A 249 32.81 10.25 1.21
C GLU A 249 32.25 10.46 2.63
N GLU A 250 33.09 10.73 3.64
CA GLU A 250 32.64 10.97 5.01
C GLU A 250 32.15 12.41 5.23
N THR A 251 30.85 12.57 5.51
CA THR A 251 30.15 13.87 5.61
C THR A 251 30.68 14.75 6.74
N MET A 252 31.11 14.15 7.84
CA MET A 252 31.63 14.88 9.00
C MET A 252 32.85 15.72 8.64
N LEU A 253 33.74 15.21 7.77
CA LEU A 253 34.92 15.94 7.30
C LEU A 253 34.54 17.22 6.54
N LEU A 254 33.47 17.14 5.74
CA LEU A 254 32.94 18.29 5.02
C LEU A 254 32.33 19.32 5.98
N GLU A 255 31.62 18.88 7.02
CA GLU A 255 31.13 19.79 8.07
C GLU A 255 32.27 20.50 8.81
N TYR A 256 33.34 19.77 9.16
CA TYR A 256 34.53 20.37 9.77
C TYR A 256 35.17 21.41 8.84
N ALA A 257 35.34 21.09 7.55
CA ALA A 257 35.88 22.02 6.56
C ALA A 257 35.04 23.30 6.48
N ILE A 258 33.72 23.15 6.44
CA ILE A 258 32.77 24.26 6.44
C ILE A 258 32.89 25.13 7.70
N ARG A 259 33.02 24.53 8.90
CA ARG A 259 33.20 25.27 10.16
C ARG A 259 34.52 26.03 10.20
N VAL A 260 35.60 25.43 9.72
CA VAL A 260 36.93 26.08 9.64
C VAL A 260 36.85 27.28 8.70
N MET A 261 36.24 27.12 7.52
CA MET A 261 36.03 28.19 6.54
C MET A 261 35.30 29.39 7.14
N GLN A 262 34.23 29.15 7.92
CA GLN A 262 33.46 30.20 8.58
C GLN A 262 34.25 30.97 9.65
N LYS A 263 35.09 30.28 10.44
CA LYS A 263 35.83 30.93 11.51
C LYS A 263 36.98 31.81 11.02
N SER A 264 37.58 31.50 9.87
CA SER A 264 38.86 32.08 9.47
C SER A 264 38.80 33.13 8.36
N LEU A 265 37.80 33.09 7.49
CA LEU A 265 37.73 34.00 6.32
C LEU A 265 36.94 35.29 6.60
N PHE A 266 36.13 35.30 7.65
CA PHE A 266 35.30 36.44 8.06
C PHE A 266 35.87 37.18 9.29
N SER A 267 37.10 36.86 9.71
CA SER A 267 37.77 37.58 10.80
C SER A 267 38.34 38.90 10.26
N GLU A 268 37.80 40.04 10.70
CA GLU A 268 38.00 41.39 10.15
C GLU A 268 39.41 42.02 10.36
N ALA A 269 40.35 41.32 10.98
CA ALA A 269 41.69 41.86 11.25
C ALA A 269 42.76 41.06 10.50
N SER A 270 42.94 41.36 9.22
CA SER A 270 44.09 40.90 8.43
C SER A 270 45.16 42.00 8.44
N GLU A 271 46.38 41.71 8.87
CA GLU A 271 47.47 42.66 8.73
C GLU A 271 47.76 42.86 7.22
N PRO A 272 47.85 44.11 6.71
CA PRO A 272 48.00 44.37 5.28
C PRO A 272 49.26 43.70 4.66
N ARG A 273 50.30 43.48 5.47
CA ARG A 273 51.53 42.78 5.06
C ARG A 273 51.33 41.28 4.87
N GLU A 274 50.44 40.65 5.64
CA GLU A 274 50.07 39.24 5.46
C GLU A 274 49.28 39.04 4.16
N ASP A 275 48.42 40.00 3.80
CA ASP A 275 47.68 39.95 2.54
C ASP A 275 48.59 40.11 1.32
N GLU A 276 49.60 40.98 1.39
CA GLU A 276 50.64 41.07 0.34
C GLU A 276 51.43 39.77 0.20
N TYR A 277 51.82 39.14 1.32
CA TYR A 277 52.48 37.83 1.31
C TYR A 277 51.59 36.77 0.66
N ILE A 278 50.32 36.66 1.06
CA ILE A 278 49.39 35.68 0.47
C ILE A 278 49.19 35.94 -1.02
N CYS A 279 49.06 37.21 -1.44
CA CYS A 279 48.95 37.58 -2.86
C CYS A 279 50.20 37.23 -3.67
N SER A 280 51.38 37.19 -3.05
CA SER A 280 52.63 36.77 -3.72
C SER A 280 52.69 35.27 -4.04
N LEU A 281 51.86 34.45 -3.37
CA LEU A 281 51.76 33.01 -3.59
C LEU A 281 50.92 32.73 -4.85
N SER A 282 51.45 33.11 -6.00
CA SER A 282 50.74 33.01 -7.28
C SER A 282 50.61 31.56 -7.76
N CYS A 283 49.41 31.23 -8.21
CA CYS A 283 49.02 29.99 -8.85
C CYS A 283 48.42 30.35 -10.22
N SER A 284 48.83 29.66 -11.27
CA SER A 284 48.19 29.76 -12.58
C SER A 284 47.27 28.56 -12.79
N ALA A 285 46.09 28.83 -13.35
CA ALA A 285 45.17 27.81 -13.83
C ALA A 285 44.82 28.10 -15.28
N THR A 286 44.94 27.10 -16.14
CA THR A 286 44.55 27.16 -17.55
C THR A 286 43.17 26.54 -17.71
N SER A 287 42.18 27.32 -18.13
CA SER A 287 40.87 26.81 -18.56
C SER A 287 40.64 27.25 -20.00
N GLY A 288 40.70 26.30 -20.93
CA GLY A 288 40.66 26.59 -22.37
C GLY A 288 41.87 27.44 -22.82
N SER A 289 41.61 28.56 -23.49
CA SER A 289 42.63 29.50 -23.99
C SER A 289 42.98 30.64 -23.03
N ASN A 290 42.33 30.74 -21.86
CA ASN A 290 42.58 31.81 -20.89
C ASN A 290 43.41 31.30 -19.71
N GLU A 291 44.45 32.07 -19.36
CA GLU A 291 45.27 31.85 -18.17
C GLU A 291 44.74 32.75 -17.03
N TYR A 292 44.26 32.13 -15.96
CA TYR A 292 43.80 32.82 -14.77
C TYR A 292 44.90 32.81 -13.71
N LYS A 293 45.22 33.98 -13.16
CA LYS A 293 46.16 34.13 -12.05
C LYS A 293 45.39 34.27 -10.75
N PHE A 294 45.62 33.34 -9.84
CA PHE A 294 45.05 33.31 -8.50
C PHE A 294 46.17 33.36 -7.46
N ASN A 295 45.88 33.84 -6.26
CA ASN A 295 46.70 33.45 -5.12
C ASN A 295 46.33 32.04 -4.65
N LEU A 296 47.20 31.40 -3.85
CA LEU A 296 46.99 30.02 -3.41
C LEU A 296 45.65 29.79 -2.69
N VAL A 297 45.21 30.76 -1.87
CA VAL A 297 43.94 30.66 -1.13
C VAL A 297 42.75 30.68 -2.11
N GLN A 298 42.78 31.59 -3.09
CA GLN A 298 41.78 31.64 -4.17
C GLN A 298 41.80 30.36 -5.00
N SER A 299 42.97 29.83 -5.33
CA SER A 299 43.10 28.58 -6.11
C SER A 299 42.50 27.37 -5.38
N ILE A 300 42.69 27.27 -4.07
CA ILE A 300 42.07 26.22 -3.24
C ILE A 300 40.54 26.32 -3.30
N PHE A 301 39.97 27.49 -3.04
CA PHE A 301 38.51 27.65 -3.03
C PHE A 301 37.89 27.53 -4.41
N PHE A 302 38.58 28.00 -5.45
CA PHE A 302 38.17 27.78 -6.83
C PHE A 302 38.14 26.28 -7.17
N SER A 303 39.16 25.52 -6.75
CA SER A 303 39.22 24.07 -7.00
C SER A 303 38.10 23.32 -6.29
N ILE A 304 37.83 23.65 -5.02
CA ILE A 304 36.73 23.06 -4.25
C ILE A 304 35.38 23.48 -4.86
N GLY A 305 35.21 24.76 -5.16
CA GLY A 305 34.00 25.32 -5.76
C GLY A 305 33.69 24.69 -7.10
N SER A 306 34.69 24.54 -7.97
CA SER A 306 34.56 23.88 -9.28
C SER A 306 34.15 22.41 -9.13
N TRP A 307 34.73 21.68 -8.18
CA TRP A 307 34.29 20.31 -7.89
C TRP A 307 32.83 20.27 -7.44
N CYS A 308 32.43 21.15 -6.52
CA CYS A 308 31.04 21.23 -6.07
C CYS A 308 30.12 21.58 -7.22
N GLU A 309 30.47 22.57 -8.05
CA GLU A 309 29.70 22.98 -9.22
C GLU A 309 29.49 21.79 -10.16
N ILE A 310 30.54 21.05 -10.54
CA ILE A 310 30.41 19.86 -11.41
C ILE A 310 29.42 18.85 -10.83
N LYS A 311 29.47 18.60 -9.51
CA LYS A 311 28.56 17.65 -8.85
C LYS A 311 27.12 18.14 -8.78
N LEU A 312 26.92 19.45 -8.60
CA LEU A 312 25.61 20.07 -8.45
C LEU A 312 24.93 20.37 -9.79
N GLN A 313 25.69 20.56 -10.88
CA GLN A 313 25.12 20.69 -12.23
C GLN A 313 24.32 19.45 -12.65
N ASP A 314 24.63 18.29 -12.06
CA ASP A 314 23.97 17.02 -12.36
C ASP A 314 23.85 16.18 -11.08
N TYR A 315 23.15 16.74 -10.09
CA TYR A 315 23.00 16.10 -8.80
C TYR A 315 22.18 14.81 -8.87
N HIS A 316 21.24 14.70 -9.83
CA HIS A 316 20.47 13.48 -10.04
C HIS A 316 21.36 12.31 -10.48
N LEU A 317 22.50 12.53 -11.14
CA LEU A 317 23.47 11.48 -11.45
C LEU A 317 24.37 11.18 -10.24
N HIS A 318 24.96 12.23 -9.67
CA HIS A 318 26.05 12.08 -8.72
C HIS A 318 25.62 11.67 -7.32
N PHE A 319 24.41 12.02 -6.89
CA PHE A 319 23.91 11.68 -5.56
C PHE A 319 22.90 10.52 -5.55
N SER A 320 22.48 10.03 -6.73
CA SER A 320 21.66 8.82 -6.85
C SER A 320 22.49 7.53 -6.83
N GLN A 321 23.64 7.49 -7.51
CA GLN A 321 24.47 6.29 -7.80
C GLN A 321 25.61 6.02 -6.79
N LEU A 322 25.49 6.43 -5.53
CA LEU A 322 26.53 6.13 -4.53
C LEU A 322 26.57 4.63 -4.18
N LYS A 323 27.78 4.05 -4.27
CA LYS A 323 28.11 2.60 -4.30
C LYS A 323 27.78 1.80 -3.02
N ARG A 324 27.16 2.41 -1.99
CA ARG A 324 26.80 1.73 -0.73
C ARG A 324 25.28 1.66 -0.59
N PRO A 325 24.66 0.48 -0.78
CA PRO A 325 23.20 0.34 -0.83
C PRO A 325 22.48 0.32 0.53
N PHE A 326 23.17 0.55 1.66
CA PHE A 326 22.61 0.27 2.99
C PHE A 326 22.20 1.46 3.88
N PHE A 327 22.38 2.73 3.48
CA PHE A 327 21.97 3.87 4.30
C PHE A 327 21.43 5.06 3.48
N VAL A 328 20.10 5.17 3.37
CA VAL A 328 19.37 6.31 2.78
C VAL A 328 19.65 7.66 3.48
N PRO A 329 19.81 7.75 4.83
CA PRO A 329 20.04 9.03 5.51
C PRO A 329 21.38 9.70 5.13
N GLN A 330 22.37 8.90 4.73
CA GLN A 330 23.71 9.39 4.43
C GLN A 330 23.74 10.18 3.10
N LYS A 331 22.89 9.82 2.12
CA LYS A 331 22.87 10.47 0.79
C LYS A 331 22.34 11.91 0.83
N SER A 332 21.24 12.16 1.56
CA SER A 332 20.68 13.51 1.72
C SER A 332 21.66 14.42 2.49
N SER A 333 22.34 13.88 3.51
CA SER A 333 23.36 14.61 4.26
C SER A 333 24.58 14.99 3.41
N LEU A 334 25.00 14.14 2.47
CA LEU A 334 26.08 14.44 1.50
C LEU A 334 25.69 15.58 0.57
N PHE A 335 24.51 15.52 -0.04
CA PHE A 335 24.01 16.59 -0.91
C PHE A 335 23.93 17.93 -0.14
N LYS A 336 23.35 17.92 1.06
CA LYS A 336 23.28 19.09 1.95
C LYS A 336 24.65 19.67 2.26
N GLY A 337 25.63 18.82 2.58
CA GLY A 337 27.00 19.23 2.84
C GLY A 337 27.64 19.90 1.62
N VAL A 338 27.52 19.30 0.43
CA VAL A 338 28.10 19.84 -0.82
C VAL A 338 27.42 21.14 -1.22
N MET A 339 26.09 21.24 -1.11
CA MET A 339 25.34 22.48 -1.32
C MET A 339 25.82 23.59 -0.39
N ASN A 340 25.95 23.31 0.90
CA ASN A 340 26.43 24.28 1.88
C ASN A 340 27.86 24.76 1.58
N MET A 341 28.74 23.86 1.13
CA MET A 341 30.10 24.23 0.73
C MET A 341 30.09 25.14 -0.52
N ALA A 342 29.31 24.77 -1.55
CA ALA A 342 29.19 25.54 -2.79
C ALA A 342 28.67 26.96 -2.54
N VAL A 343 27.59 27.09 -1.76
CA VAL A 343 26.99 28.38 -1.41
C VAL A 343 27.98 29.23 -0.61
N LYS A 344 28.72 28.65 0.34
CA LYS A 344 29.72 29.38 1.14
C LYS A 344 30.86 29.89 0.28
N ILE A 345 31.39 29.08 -0.64
CA ILE A 345 32.43 29.51 -1.58
C ILE A 345 31.91 30.62 -2.50
N CYS A 346 30.70 30.45 -3.05
CA CYS A 346 30.08 31.47 -3.89
C CYS A 346 29.97 32.83 -3.18
N ARG A 347 29.64 32.83 -1.88
CA ARG A 347 29.57 34.06 -1.08
C ARG A 347 30.94 34.70 -0.87
N VAL A 348 31.98 33.89 -0.66
CA VAL A 348 33.36 34.37 -0.51
C VAL A 348 33.87 35.02 -1.80
N ASP A 349 33.61 34.42 -2.96
CA ASP A 349 34.05 34.96 -4.25
C ASP A 349 33.32 36.27 -4.60
N ALA A 350 32.01 36.34 -4.38
CA ALA A 350 31.22 37.55 -4.61
C ALA A 350 31.69 38.73 -3.75
N SER A 351 31.94 38.49 -2.45
CA SER A 351 32.40 39.53 -1.51
C SER A 351 33.79 40.11 -1.83
N LYS A 352 34.66 39.36 -2.51
CA LYS A 352 36.02 39.80 -2.87
C LYS A 352 36.07 40.54 -4.21
N ILE A 353 35.20 40.19 -5.14
CA ILE A 353 35.12 40.83 -6.47
C ILE A 353 34.41 42.18 -6.36
N PHE A 354 33.40 42.28 -5.50
CA PHE A 354 32.61 43.50 -5.30
C PHE A 354 32.64 43.89 -3.83
N LYS A 355 33.53 44.81 -3.46
CA LYS A 355 33.69 45.32 -2.08
C LYS A 355 32.47 46.10 -1.55
N SER A 356 31.36 46.17 -2.29
CA SER A 356 30.21 47.04 -2.04
C SER A 356 28.87 46.38 -2.38
N ILE A 357 28.70 45.09 -2.11
CA ILE A 357 27.41 44.40 -2.26
C ILE A 357 26.69 44.37 -0.91
N GLU A 358 25.43 44.82 -0.88
CA GLU A 358 24.53 44.68 0.26
C GLU A 358 24.17 43.19 0.49
N SER A 359 23.74 42.81 1.71
CA SER A 359 23.45 41.41 2.05
C SER A 359 22.40 40.77 1.14
N ASP A 360 21.52 41.58 0.56
CA ASP A 360 20.34 41.13 -0.18
C ASP A 360 20.70 40.68 -1.61
N ASP A 361 21.63 41.37 -2.30
CA ASP A 361 22.08 40.94 -3.64
C ASP A 361 22.85 39.62 -3.60
N LEU A 362 23.49 39.31 -2.47
CA LEU A 362 24.20 38.04 -2.26
C LEU A 362 23.24 36.85 -2.18
N GLY A 363 22.05 37.09 -1.61
CA GLY A 363 20.94 36.14 -1.62
C GLY A 363 20.47 35.86 -3.04
N GLU A 364 20.29 36.90 -3.85
CA GLU A 364 19.84 36.77 -5.24
C GLU A 364 20.85 36.02 -6.13
N ILE A 365 22.14 36.33 -6.00
CA ILE A 365 23.21 35.62 -6.75
C ILE A 365 23.22 34.12 -6.37
N THR A 366 23.07 33.82 -5.08
CA THR A 366 23.00 32.43 -4.60
C THR A 366 21.78 31.72 -5.17
N SER A 367 20.60 32.34 -5.06
CA SER A 367 19.33 31.83 -5.60
C SER A 367 19.43 31.56 -7.11
N ARG A 368 20.00 32.49 -7.89
CA ARG A 368 20.20 32.32 -9.34
C ARG A 368 21.13 31.15 -9.67
N LYS A 369 22.19 30.93 -8.90
CA LYS A 369 23.06 29.76 -9.08
C LYS A 369 22.34 28.46 -8.75
N VAL A 370 21.59 28.42 -7.64
CA VAL A 370 20.84 27.23 -7.22
C VAL A 370 19.76 26.88 -8.23
N LYS A 371 19.00 27.87 -8.72
CA LYS A 371 18.07 27.70 -9.85
C LYS A 371 18.78 27.07 -11.06
N GLY A 372 19.94 27.61 -11.43
CA GLY A 372 20.73 27.06 -12.53
C GLY A 372 21.27 25.63 -12.31
N TYR A 373 21.36 25.14 -11.08
CA TYR A 373 21.67 23.73 -10.80
C TYR A 373 20.44 22.84 -10.97
N VAL A 374 19.27 23.28 -10.47
CA VAL A 374 17.98 22.59 -10.65
C VAL A 374 17.68 22.42 -12.14
N ASP A 375 17.73 23.51 -12.90
CA ASP A 375 17.42 23.50 -14.34
C ASP A 375 18.32 22.52 -15.11
N ARG A 376 19.65 22.57 -14.89
CA ARG A 376 20.63 21.73 -15.61
C ARG A 376 20.59 20.27 -15.18
N SER A 377 20.38 20.00 -13.89
CA SER A 377 20.31 18.63 -13.37
C SER A 377 19.06 17.92 -13.85
N LEU A 378 17.91 18.60 -13.83
CA LEU A 378 16.66 18.06 -14.36
C LEU A 378 16.73 17.86 -15.87
N GLU A 379 17.29 18.81 -16.61
CA GLU A 379 17.48 18.65 -18.06
C GLU A 379 18.39 17.45 -18.38
N ALA A 380 19.52 17.30 -17.69
CA ALA A 380 20.40 16.15 -17.85
C ALA A 380 19.71 14.82 -17.46
N ALA A 381 18.90 14.82 -16.40
CA ALA A 381 18.15 13.64 -15.97
C ALA A 381 17.06 13.25 -16.98
N CYS A 382 16.28 14.20 -17.47
CA CYS A 382 15.26 14.01 -18.50
C CYS A 382 15.87 13.47 -19.81
N MET A 383 16.99 14.06 -20.25
CA MET A 383 17.69 13.59 -21.46
C MET A 383 18.23 12.17 -21.30
N ARG A 384 18.80 11.82 -20.13
CA ARG A 384 19.24 10.44 -19.86
C ARG A 384 18.10 9.42 -19.90
N VAL A 385 16.95 9.75 -19.30
CA VAL A 385 15.78 8.87 -19.34
C VAL A 385 15.31 8.69 -20.78
N MET A 386 15.24 9.78 -21.54
CA MET A 386 14.87 9.77 -22.94
C MET A 386 15.80 8.89 -23.78
N ASP A 387 17.12 9.06 -23.64
CA ASP A 387 18.11 8.23 -24.33
C ASP A 387 17.99 6.76 -23.94
N ASN A 388 17.81 6.46 -22.64
CA ASN A 388 17.62 5.08 -22.18
C ASN A 388 16.37 4.41 -22.77
N ILE A 389 15.29 5.16 -23.00
CA ILE A 389 14.06 4.65 -23.62
C ILE A 389 14.25 4.46 -25.13
N TYR A 390 14.97 5.36 -25.81
CA TYR A 390 15.26 5.24 -27.25
C TYR A 390 16.28 4.13 -27.58
N PHE A 391 17.25 3.89 -26.70
CA PHE A 391 18.31 2.88 -26.88
C PHE A 391 18.05 1.58 -26.10
N GLY A 392 17.04 1.56 -25.23
CA GLY A 392 16.61 0.37 -24.49
C GLY A 392 16.01 -0.67 -25.42
N SER A 393 16.43 -1.92 -25.26
CA SER A 393 15.92 -3.06 -26.05
C SER A 393 14.39 -3.17 -25.95
N GLU A 394 13.73 -3.48 -27.07
CA GLU A 394 12.28 -3.77 -27.25
C GLU A 394 11.74 -4.96 -26.42
N VAL A 395 12.15 -5.09 -25.16
CA VAL A 395 11.78 -6.20 -24.27
C VAL A 395 10.50 -5.88 -23.50
N ASP A 396 10.18 -4.60 -23.31
CA ASP A 396 8.94 -4.17 -22.66
C ASP A 396 7.89 -3.78 -23.71
N ARG A 397 6.73 -4.46 -23.68
CA ARG A 397 5.59 -4.21 -24.58
C ARG A 397 4.87 -2.87 -24.29
N THR A 398 5.37 -2.10 -23.34
CA THR A 398 4.75 -0.86 -22.86
C THR A 398 5.09 0.33 -23.74
N HIS A 399 4.11 1.19 -24.00
CA HIS A 399 4.26 2.37 -24.83
C HIS A 399 5.36 3.33 -24.29
N PRO A 400 6.23 3.92 -25.14
CA PRO A 400 7.34 4.78 -24.71
C PRO A 400 6.96 5.97 -23.83
N LEU A 401 5.78 6.58 -24.07
CA LEU A 401 5.26 7.67 -23.23
C LEU A 401 4.89 7.20 -21.82
N ALA A 402 4.39 5.97 -21.66
CA ALA A 402 4.06 5.42 -20.35
C ALA A 402 5.34 5.16 -19.53
N LEU A 403 6.36 4.59 -20.19
CA LEU A 403 7.68 4.41 -19.60
C LEU A 403 8.30 5.76 -19.21
N LEU A 404 8.25 6.74 -20.10
CA LEU A 404 8.73 8.09 -19.83
C LEU A 404 8.04 8.71 -18.61
N ALA A 405 6.72 8.60 -18.51
CA ALA A 405 5.98 9.11 -17.36
C ALA A 405 6.42 8.44 -16.04
N SER A 406 6.57 7.10 -16.05
CA SER A 406 7.00 6.35 -14.87
C SER A 406 8.41 6.69 -14.39
N GLU A 407 9.36 6.89 -15.32
CA GLU A 407 10.74 7.28 -14.97
C GLU A 407 10.82 8.74 -14.50
N LEU A 408 10.04 9.65 -15.11
CA LEU A 408 9.95 11.04 -14.66
C LEU A 408 9.29 11.14 -13.28
N LYS A 409 8.33 10.26 -12.96
CA LYS A 409 7.72 10.17 -11.62
C LYS A 409 8.77 9.83 -10.58
N ILE A 410 9.65 8.87 -10.85
CA ILE A 410 10.77 8.52 -9.95
C ILE A 410 11.72 9.72 -9.75
N ILE A 411 11.94 10.54 -10.78
CA ILE A 411 12.73 11.77 -10.65
C ILE A 411 12.00 12.78 -9.75
N ALA A 412 10.70 12.99 -9.96
CA ALA A 412 9.88 13.90 -9.15
C ALA A 412 9.81 13.48 -7.68
N GLU A 413 9.60 12.19 -7.38
CA GLU A 413 9.59 11.64 -6.02
C GLU A 413 10.94 11.85 -5.31
N ARG A 414 12.06 11.72 -6.03
CA ARG A 414 13.40 12.00 -5.51
C ARG A 414 13.60 13.50 -5.26
N GLU A 415 13.10 14.34 -6.16
CA GLU A 415 13.15 15.79 -5.99
C GLU A 415 12.39 16.20 -4.72
N LEU A 416 11.16 15.71 -4.55
CA LEU A 416 10.31 15.95 -3.37
C LEU A 416 10.95 15.46 -2.07
N SER A 417 11.45 14.21 -2.05
CA SER A 417 11.90 13.58 -0.80
C SER A 417 13.34 13.92 -0.39
N MET A 418 14.25 14.16 -1.35
CA MET A 418 15.69 14.22 -1.09
C MET A 418 16.31 15.60 -1.35
N TYR A 419 15.89 16.29 -2.42
CA TYR A 419 16.59 17.49 -2.90
C TYR A 419 15.85 18.78 -2.55
N TYR A 420 14.54 18.86 -2.77
CA TYR A 420 13.71 20.01 -2.47
C TYR A 420 13.87 20.50 -1.01
N PRO A 421 13.83 19.63 0.02
CA PRO A 421 14.00 20.07 1.42
C PRO A 421 15.36 20.72 1.71
N VAL A 422 16.37 20.50 0.87
CA VAL A 422 17.69 21.14 0.99
C VAL A 422 17.77 22.41 0.13
N LEU A 423 17.21 22.36 -1.08
CA LEU A 423 17.25 23.45 -2.05
C LEU A 423 16.37 24.64 -1.63
N CYS A 424 15.22 24.38 -0.99
CA CYS A 424 14.27 25.42 -0.55
C CYS A 424 14.90 26.46 0.38
N HIS A 425 15.94 26.08 1.14
CA HIS A 425 16.69 26.97 2.03
C HIS A 425 17.41 28.12 1.29
N TRP A 426 17.75 27.91 0.01
CA TRP A 426 18.50 28.89 -0.80
C TRP A 426 17.70 29.38 -2.01
N TYR A 427 16.78 28.57 -2.51
CA TYR A 427 15.85 28.90 -3.57
C TYR A 427 14.47 28.33 -3.20
N PRO A 428 13.60 29.12 -2.55
CA PRO A 428 12.30 28.67 -2.06
C PRO A 428 11.43 28.04 -3.16
N GLN A 429 11.50 28.58 -4.37
CA GLN A 429 10.75 28.11 -5.54
C GLN A 429 11.36 26.88 -6.24
N ALA A 430 12.35 26.21 -5.65
CA ALA A 430 13.02 25.05 -6.28
C ALA A 430 12.04 23.94 -6.67
N GLY A 431 11.10 23.58 -5.78
CA GLY A 431 10.09 22.55 -6.05
C GLY A 431 9.13 22.97 -7.16
N ILE A 432 8.68 24.23 -7.15
CA ILE A 432 7.82 24.82 -8.20
C ILE A 432 8.53 24.76 -9.56
N ALA A 433 9.79 25.21 -9.62
CA ALA A 433 10.58 25.20 -10.84
C ALA A 433 10.80 23.77 -11.38
N ALA A 434 11.05 22.81 -10.49
CA ALA A 434 11.20 21.41 -10.85
C ALA A 434 9.90 20.81 -11.40
N SER A 435 8.78 21.03 -10.71
CA SER A 435 7.45 20.58 -11.17
C SER A 435 7.12 21.11 -12.55
N ILE A 436 7.28 22.42 -12.79
CA ILE A 436 7.02 23.05 -14.08
C ILE A 436 7.93 22.47 -15.18
N ARG A 437 9.21 22.27 -14.89
CA ARG A 437 10.18 21.76 -15.87
C ARG A 437 9.85 20.34 -16.30
N LEU A 438 9.57 19.45 -15.34
CA LEU A 438 9.18 18.05 -15.61
C LEU A 438 7.82 17.97 -16.32
N HIS A 439 6.85 18.75 -15.85
CA HIS A 439 5.51 18.85 -16.44
C HIS A 439 5.58 19.30 -17.90
N ARG A 440 6.36 20.35 -18.20
CA ARG A 440 6.54 20.85 -19.56
C ARG A 440 7.24 19.82 -20.45
N PHE A 441 8.30 19.19 -19.96
CA PHE A 441 9.08 18.22 -20.72
C PHE A 441 8.23 17.03 -21.18
N TYR A 442 7.40 16.47 -20.27
CA TYR A 442 6.47 15.40 -20.61
C TYR A 442 5.29 15.92 -21.45
N GLY A 443 4.71 17.05 -21.07
CA GLY A 443 3.52 17.64 -21.71
C GLY A 443 3.71 17.97 -23.19
N GLU A 444 4.89 18.45 -23.59
CA GLU A 444 5.22 18.70 -25.01
C GLU A 444 5.17 17.41 -25.85
N LYS A 445 5.45 16.25 -25.25
CA LYS A 445 5.41 14.94 -25.91
C LYS A 445 4.05 14.25 -25.80
N LEU A 446 3.34 14.49 -24.69
CA LEU A 446 2.03 13.91 -24.42
C LEU A 446 0.92 14.58 -25.25
N ARG A 447 0.97 15.90 -25.47
CA ARG A 447 -0.12 16.65 -26.13
C ARG A 447 -0.54 16.10 -27.50
N PRO A 448 0.37 15.74 -28.43
CA PRO A 448 -0.02 15.12 -29.70
C PRO A 448 -0.72 13.77 -29.54
N PHE A 449 -0.36 13.01 -28.50
CA PHE A 449 -1.01 11.74 -28.17
C PHE A 449 -2.42 11.97 -27.64
N LEU A 450 -2.61 12.91 -26.72
CA LEU A 450 -3.95 13.23 -26.18
C LEU A 450 -4.94 13.67 -27.27
N GLN A 451 -4.47 14.41 -28.28
CA GLN A 451 -5.30 14.85 -29.41
C GLN A 451 -5.72 13.71 -30.35
N SER A 452 -5.04 12.56 -30.33
CA SER A 452 -5.36 11.40 -31.19
C SER A 452 -6.22 10.35 -30.48
N VAL A 453 -6.44 10.48 -29.16
CA VAL A 453 -7.23 9.52 -28.39
C VAL A 453 -8.70 9.60 -28.79
N SER A 454 -9.25 8.46 -29.23
CA SER A 454 -10.67 8.30 -29.57
C SER A 454 -11.31 7.06 -28.96
N CYS A 455 -10.52 6.09 -28.50
CA CYS A 455 -10.99 4.85 -27.87
C CYS A 455 -9.95 4.31 -26.88
N LEU A 456 -10.36 3.40 -25.99
CA LEU A 456 -9.44 2.70 -25.08
C LEU A 456 -8.64 1.60 -25.82
N SER A 457 -7.60 2.00 -26.55
CA SER A 457 -6.60 1.08 -27.09
C SER A 457 -5.64 0.59 -26.00
N GLU A 458 -4.79 -0.40 -26.30
CA GLU A 458 -3.75 -0.88 -25.38
C GLU A 458 -2.78 0.25 -25.00
N ASP A 459 -2.38 1.08 -25.96
CA ASP A 459 -1.52 2.24 -25.73
C ASP A 459 -2.20 3.27 -24.81
N VAL A 460 -3.48 3.56 -25.01
CA VAL A 460 -4.23 4.52 -24.19
C VAL A 460 -4.37 4.02 -22.75
N ARG A 461 -4.59 2.70 -22.55
CA ARG A 461 -4.63 2.08 -21.22
C ARG A 461 -3.28 2.11 -20.50
N ALA A 462 -2.16 2.19 -21.23
CA ALA A 462 -0.84 2.33 -20.62
C ALA A 462 -0.48 3.81 -20.34
N VAL A 463 -0.74 4.70 -21.30
CA VAL A 463 -0.25 6.09 -21.26
C VAL A 463 -1.08 6.98 -20.34
N LEU A 464 -2.41 6.93 -20.40
CA LEU A 464 -3.25 7.84 -19.62
C LEU A 464 -3.08 7.65 -18.10
N PRO A 465 -3.04 6.42 -17.55
CA PRO A 465 -2.84 6.24 -16.11
C PRO A 465 -1.44 6.67 -15.67
N ALA A 466 -0.41 6.34 -16.46
CA ALA A 466 0.96 6.75 -16.16
C ALA A 466 1.12 8.28 -16.19
N ALA A 467 0.44 8.96 -17.14
CA ALA A 467 0.39 10.41 -17.21
C ALA A 467 -0.30 11.02 -15.97
N ASN A 468 -1.44 10.46 -15.56
CA ASN A 468 -2.19 10.90 -14.38
C ASN A 468 -1.39 10.70 -13.08
N GLU A 469 -0.71 9.56 -12.93
CA GLU A 469 0.16 9.31 -11.78
C GLU A 469 1.34 10.28 -11.71
N LEU A 470 1.96 10.60 -12.86
CA LEU A 470 3.01 11.61 -12.93
C LEU A 470 2.48 13.00 -12.56
N GLU A 471 1.35 13.41 -13.15
CA GLU A 471 0.72 14.69 -12.88
C GLU A 471 0.40 14.86 -11.38
N ASN A 472 -0.21 13.87 -10.74
CA ASN A 472 -0.49 13.89 -9.31
C ASN A 472 0.78 14.07 -8.47
N CYS A 473 1.88 13.39 -8.81
CA CYS A 473 3.15 13.53 -8.11
C CYS A 473 3.78 14.94 -8.32
N LEU A 474 3.67 15.49 -9.52
CA LEU A 474 4.16 16.85 -9.81
C LEU A 474 3.32 17.92 -9.10
N THR A 475 2.00 17.70 -9.00
CA THR A 475 1.08 18.55 -8.24
C THR A 475 1.36 18.48 -6.75
N GLU A 476 1.66 17.30 -6.19
CA GLU A 476 2.10 17.14 -4.80
C GLU A 476 3.38 17.95 -4.51
N LEU A 477 4.39 17.82 -5.38
CA LEU A 477 5.63 18.60 -5.29
C LEU A 477 5.37 20.11 -5.38
N TYR A 478 4.48 20.53 -6.28
CA TYR A 478 4.10 21.94 -6.46
C TYR A 478 3.39 22.49 -5.22
N CYS A 479 2.37 21.78 -4.73
CA CYS A 479 1.56 22.17 -3.57
C CYS A 479 2.40 22.23 -2.29
N THR A 480 3.25 21.23 -2.05
CA THR A 480 4.17 21.22 -0.91
C THR A 480 5.07 22.45 -0.95
N ALA A 481 5.60 22.79 -2.14
CA ALA A 481 6.45 23.95 -2.30
C ALA A 481 5.71 25.30 -2.15
N CYS A 482 4.43 25.38 -2.50
CA CYS A 482 3.63 26.58 -2.26
C CYS A 482 3.29 26.77 -0.79
N GLN A 483 2.89 25.70 -0.09
CA GLN A 483 2.51 25.73 1.33
C GLN A 483 3.68 26.14 2.23
N GLU A 484 4.86 25.56 2.03
CA GLU A 484 6.06 25.90 2.82
C GLU A 484 6.52 27.35 2.61
N ASN A 485 6.20 27.94 1.44
CA ASN A 485 6.58 29.30 1.08
C ASN A 485 5.51 30.36 1.41
N GLY A 486 4.36 29.96 1.95
CA GLY A 486 3.24 30.87 2.23
C GLY A 486 2.66 31.54 0.97
N LEU A 487 2.89 30.95 -0.21
CA LEU A 487 2.33 31.44 -1.48
C LEU A 487 0.89 30.93 -1.61
N THR A 488 0.00 31.77 -2.13
CA THR A 488 -1.35 31.36 -2.50
C THR A 488 -1.26 30.21 -3.50
N LEU A 489 -2.09 29.17 -3.32
CA LEU A 489 -2.22 28.05 -4.25
C LEU A 489 -2.86 28.53 -5.57
N GLN A 490 -2.10 29.26 -6.36
CA GLN A 490 -2.44 29.64 -7.72
C GLN A 490 -1.44 28.94 -8.64
N PHE A 491 -1.93 27.98 -9.41
CA PHE A 491 -1.13 27.37 -10.47
C PHE A 491 -0.72 28.46 -11.46
N SER A 492 0.59 28.56 -11.70
CA SER A 492 1.13 29.44 -12.73
C SER A 492 0.57 29.07 -14.11
N GLU A 493 0.49 30.02 -15.04
CA GLU A 493 0.14 29.76 -16.45
C GLU A 493 0.99 28.65 -17.10
N GLU A 494 2.17 28.36 -16.54
CA GLU A 494 3.10 27.33 -17.00
C GLU A 494 2.79 25.90 -16.48
N PHE A 495 1.88 25.75 -15.51
CA PHE A 495 1.46 24.48 -14.92
C PHE A 495 -0.05 24.28 -15.10
N ILE A 496 -0.45 23.94 -16.32
CA ILE A 496 -1.84 23.62 -16.68
C ILE A 496 -1.96 22.10 -16.75
N HIS A 497 -2.85 21.53 -15.94
CA HIS A 497 -3.09 20.09 -15.92
C HIS A 497 -3.40 19.54 -17.33
N TYR A 498 -3.00 18.31 -17.59
CA TYR A 498 -3.20 17.58 -18.85
C TYR A 498 -4.67 17.22 -19.11
N GLN A 499 -5.57 17.46 -18.14
CA GLN A 499 -7.01 17.19 -18.23
C GLN A 499 -7.31 15.71 -18.55
N ILE A 500 -6.54 14.78 -17.99
CA ILE A 500 -6.73 13.35 -18.22
C ILE A 500 -8.15 12.90 -17.83
N GLY A 501 -8.75 13.50 -16.80
CA GLY A 501 -10.15 13.27 -16.43
C GLY A 501 -11.15 13.61 -17.53
N GLU A 502 -11.04 14.79 -18.14
CA GLU A 502 -11.94 15.22 -19.21
C GLU A 502 -11.84 14.33 -20.45
N ILE A 503 -10.62 13.90 -20.80
CA ILE A 503 -10.36 13.04 -21.96
C ILE A 503 -10.82 11.60 -21.70
N SER A 504 -10.60 11.08 -20.48
CA SER A 504 -10.94 9.69 -20.14
C SER A 504 -12.42 9.48 -19.86
N ARG A 505 -13.16 10.52 -19.45
CA ARG A 505 -14.59 10.44 -19.14
C ARG A 505 -15.45 9.77 -20.23
N PRO A 506 -15.48 10.26 -21.49
CA PRO A 506 -16.26 9.60 -22.54
C PRO A 506 -15.75 8.17 -22.83
N LEU A 507 -14.46 7.92 -22.70
CA LEU A 507 -13.85 6.62 -22.97
C LEU A 507 -14.26 5.55 -21.96
N ILE A 508 -14.32 5.91 -20.67
CA ILE A 508 -14.76 5.02 -19.60
C ILE A 508 -16.27 4.76 -19.75
N LEU A 509 -17.07 5.78 -20.05
CA LEU A 509 -18.51 5.61 -20.29
C LEU A 509 -18.79 4.68 -21.48
N ASP A 510 -18.12 4.87 -22.62
CA ASP A 510 -18.27 3.99 -23.79
C ASP A 510 -17.87 2.55 -23.47
N TRP A 511 -16.83 2.36 -22.64
CA TRP A 511 -16.44 1.04 -22.17
C TRP A 511 -17.49 0.41 -21.26
N ILE A 512 -18.02 1.16 -20.28
CA ILE A 512 -19.08 0.70 -19.38
C ILE A 512 -20.31 0.28 -20.20
N ILE A 513 -20.73 1.09 -21.18
CA ILE A 513 -21.85 0.77 -22.08
C ILE A 513 -21.58 -0.52 -22.87
N ALA A 514 -20.36 -0.69 -23.40
CA ALA A 514 -20.00 -1.90 -24.12
C ALA A 514 -19.99 -3.15 -23.20
N GLN A 515 -19.58 -3.01 -21.95
CA GLN A 515 -19.60 -4.10 -20.97
C GLN A 515 -21.01 -4.47 -20.53
N ASN A 516 -21.92 -3.50 -20.37
CA ASN A 516 -23.31 -3.76 -20.00
C ASN A 516 -23.94 -4.83 -20.89
N LYS A 517 -23.80 -4.68 -22.21
CA LYS A 517 -24.33 -5.65 -23.18
C LYS A 517 -23.74 -7.05 -23.00
N ARG A 518 -22.43 -7.15 -22.78
CA ARG A 518 -21.72 -8.43 -22.60
C ARG A 518 -22.12 -9.14 -21.31
N VAL A 519 -22.17 -8.39 -20.20
CA VAL A 519 -22.56 -8.91 -18.89
C VAL A 519 -23.99 -9.44 -18.92
N MET A 520 -24.91 -8.71 -19.56
CA MET A 520 -26.30 -9.18 -19.74
C MET A 520 -26.39 -10.45 -20.60
N GLU A 521 -25.64 -10.53 -21.69
CA GLU A 521 -25.59 -11.73 -22.55
C GLU A 521 -24.97 -12.95 -21.85
N TRP A 522 -23.93 -12.75 -21.02
CA TRP A 522 -23.33 -13.83 -20.23
C TRP A 522 -24.25 -14.28 -19.09
N THR A 523 -24.92 -13.35 -18.42
CA THR A 523 -25.89 -13.64 -17.36
C THR A 523 -27.08 -14.43 -17.91
N ALA A 524 -27.60 -14.05 -19.08
CA ALA A 524 -28.66 -14.80 -19.74
C ALA A 524 -28.21 -16.23 -20.07
N ARG A 525 -27.00 -16.40 -20.64
CA ARG A 525 -26.45 -17.73 -20.94
C ARG A 525 -26.22 -18.58 -19.70
N ALA A 526 -25.71 -17.99 -18.61
CA ALA A 526 -25.50 -18.70 -17.35
C ALA A 526 -26.82 -19.22 -16.78
N PHE A 527 -27.89 -18.43 -16.90
CA PHE A 527 -29.23 -18.85 -16.51
C PHE A 527 -29.80 -19.94 -17.42
N ASP A 528 -29.68 -19.80 -18.75
CA ASP A 528 -30.26 -20.74 -19.70
C ASP A 528 -29.59 -22.14 -19.66
N LEU A 529 -28.37 -22.25 -19.13
CA LEU A 529 -27.65 -23.51 -18.89
C LEU A 529 -27.98 -24.17 -17.54
N GLU A 530 -28.76 -23.51 -16.68
CA GLU A 530 -29.03 -23.95 -15.32
C GLU A 530 -30.00 -25.14 -15.25
N ASN A 531 -29.67 -26.12 -14.40
CA ASN A 531 -30.51 -27.30 -14.17
C ASN A 531 -31.15 -27.33 -12.77
N TRP A 532 -30.81 -26.37 -11.92
CA TRP A 532 -31.27 -26.21 -10.54
C TRP A 532 -30.83 -27.35 -9.61
N GLU A 533 -29.61 -27.83 -9.81
CA GLU A 533 -28.93 -28.78 -8.93
C GLU A 533 -27.96 -28.02 -7.99
N PRO A 534 -27.79 -28.47 -6.74
CA PRO A 534 -26.88 -27.81 -5.82
C PRO A 534 -25.42 -27.99 -6.28
N LEU A 535 -24.60 -26.94 -6.09
CA LEU A 535 -23.19 -26.96 -6.47
C LEU A 535 -22.41 -28.09 -5.78
N SER A 536 -22.69 -28.34 -4.50
CA SER A 536 -22.15 -29.46 -3.73
C SER A 536 -23.01 -29.77 -2.50
N HIS A 537 -22.62 -30.78 -1.71
CA HIS A 537 -23.29 -31.08 -0.44
C HIS A 537 -23.17 -29.98 0.61
N GLN A 538 -22.11 -29.15 0.54
CA GLN A 538 -21.89 -28.03 1.45
C GLN A 538 -22.47 -26.72 0.88
N GLN A 539 -22.38 -26.54 -0.44
CA GLN A 539 -22.87 -25.36 -1.15
C GLN A 539 -24.17 -25.69 -1.87
N LYS A 540 -25.28 -25.40 -1.20
CA LYS A 540 -26.63 -25.77 -1.61
C LYS A 540 -27.27 -24.82 -2.66
N GLN A 541 -26.54 -23.79 -3.11
CA GLN A 541 -26.94 -22.85 -4.14
C GLN A 541 -26.63 -23.35 -5.56
N ALA A 542 -27.25 -22.73 -6.57
CA ALA A 542 -27.05 -23.02 -7.97
C ALA A 542 -25.70 -22.47 -8.52
N PRO A 543 -25.05 -23.16 -9.48
CA PRO A 543 -23.82 -22.69 -10.12
C PRO A 543 -23.98 -21.37 -10.86
N SER A 544 -25.12 -21.14 -11.50
CA SER A 544 -25.41 -19.91 -12.27
C SER A 544 -25.22 -18.62 -11.45
N ALA A 545 -25.70 -18.57 -10.20
CA ALA A 545 -25.53 -17.37 -9.37
C ALA A 545 -24.06 -17.09 -9.02
N VAL A 546 -23.26 -18.13 -8.77
CA VAL A 546 -21.82 -17.97 -8.50
C VAL A 546 -21.13 -17.39 -9.74
N GLU A 547 -21.48 -17.89 -10.93
CA GLU A 547 -20.95 -17.38 -12.19
C GLU A 547 -21.36 -15.93 -12.47
N VAL A 548 -22.60 -15.54 -12.16
CA VAL A 548 -23.05 -14.15 -12.31
C VAL A 548 -22.26 -13.19 -11.41
N PHE A 549 -22.04 -13.54 -10.15
CA PHE A 549 -21.17 -12.73 -9.27
C PHE A 549 -19.73 -12.69 -9.79
N ARG A 550 -19.20 -13.80 -10.30
CA ARG A 550 -17.86 -13.84 -10.91
C ARG A 550 -17.75 -12.90 -12.13
N ILE A 551 -18.77 -12.86 -12.98
CA ILE A 551 -18.83 -11.94 -14.13
C ILE A 551 -18.83 -10.48 -13.66
N ILE A 552 -19.61 -10.16 -12.62
CA ILE A 552 -19.65 -8.81 -12.04
C ILE A 552 -18.28 -8.44 -11.44
N GLU A 553 -17.69 -9.31 -10.63
CA GLU A 553 -16.38 -9.11 -10.02
C GLU A 553 -15.28 -8.92 -11.07
N GLU A 554 -15.24 -9.75 -12.12
CA GLU A 554 -14.27 -9.62 -13.22
C GLU A 554 -14.44 -8.30 -13.97
N THR A 555 -15.68 -7.82 -14.14
CA THR A 555 -15.98 -6.52 -14.77
C THR A 555 -15.50 -5.37 -13.88
N LEU A 556 -15.71 -5.46 -12.56
CA LEU A 556 -15.22 -4.48 -11.59
C LEU A 556 -13.69 -4.41 -11.59
N ASP A 557 -13.03 -5.58 -11.53
CA ASP A 557 -11.58 -5.67 -11.57
C ASP A 557 -11.02 -5.04 -12.85
N GLN A 558 -11.62 -5.33 -14.01
CA GLN A 558 -11.21 -4.73 -15.28
C GLN A 558 -11.36 -3.20 -15.29
N LEU A 559 -12.46 -2.67 -14.71
CA LEU A 559 -12.68 -1.22 -14.64
C LEU A 559 -11.65 -0.53 -13.75
N PHE A 560 -11.43 -1.03 -12.53
CA PHE A 560 -10.50 -0.41 -11.58
C PHE A 560 -9.03 -0.63 -11.98
N GLN A 561 -8.70 -1.68 -12.73
CA GLN A 561 -7.38 -1.86 -13.34
C GLN A 561 -7.02 -0.78 -14.36
N LEU A 562 -8.01 -0.06 -14.93
CA LEU A 562 -7.72 1.06 -15.82
C LEU A 562 -6.95 2.17 -15.11
N ARG A 563 -7.07 2.33 -13.78
CA ARG A 563 -6.41 3.39 -12.99
C ARG A 563 -6.61 4.80 -13.58
N LEU A 564 -7.77 5.02 -14.17
CA LEU A 564 -8.17 6.32 -14.71
C LEU A 564 -9.00 7.07 -13.67
N PRO A 565 -8.93 8.41 -13.66
CA PRO A 565 -9.80 9.24 -12.82
C PRO A 565 -11.27 8.97 -13.17
N MET A 566 -12.08 8.70 -12.14
CA MET A 566 -13.52 8.42 -12.28
C MET A 566 -14.35 9.43 -11.50
N ASP A 567 -15.48 9.83 -12.09
CA ASP A 567 -16.46 10.72 -11.49
C ASP A 567 -17.75 9.98 -11.09
N ILE A 568 -18.65 10.68 -10.40
CA ILE A 568 -19.94 10.12 -9.97
C ILE A 568 -20.78 9.55 -11.12
N THR A 569 -20.63 10.07 -12.35
CA THR A 569 -21.38 9.56 -13.51
C THR A 569 -20.93 8.17 -13.93
N HIS A 570 -19.64 7.86 -13.80
CA HIS A 570 -19.11 6.51 -14.01
C HIS A 570 -19.62 5.54 -12.93
N LEU A 571 -19.66 5.98 -11.67
CA LEU A 571 -20.18 5.17 -10.57
C LEU A 571 -21.67 4.86 -10.77
N GLN A 572 -22.47 5.85 -11.13
CA GLN A 572 -23.89 5.67 -11.46
C GLN A 572 -24.08 4.67 -12.60
N ALA A 573 -23.28 4.78 -13.67
CA ALA A 573 -23.36 3.86 -14.79
C ALA A 573 -22.94 2.43 -14.39
N LEU A 574 -21.92 2.27 -13.55
CA LEU A 574 -21.50 0.98 -13.01
C LEU A 574 -22.58 0.34 -12.14
N LEU A 575 -23.12 1.08 -11.18
CA LEU A 575 -24.19 0.61 -10.29
C LEU A 575 -25.45 0.24 -11.09
N SER A 576 -25.73 1.00 -12.15
CA SER A 576 -26.80 0.66 -13.10
C SER A 576 -26.56 -0.69 -13.77
N ILE A 577 -25.35 -1.02 -14.24
CA ILE A 577 -25.06 -2.36 -14.81
C ILE A 577 -25.33 -3.46 -13.80
N ILE A 578 -24.85 -3.29 -12.56
CA ILE A 578 -25.01 -4.28 -11.49
C ILE A 578 -26.51 -4.48 -11.18
N PHE A 579 -27.25 -3.39 -11.07
CA PHE A 579 -28.69 -3.41 -10.88
C PHE A 579 -29.38 -4.21 -11.98
N HIS A 580 -29.21 -3.83 -13.25
CA HIS A 580 -29.89 -4.49 -14.36
C HIS A 580 -29.49 -5.97 -14.47
N THR A 581 -28.25 -6.32 -14.17
CA THR A 581 -27.75 -7.70 -14.20
C THR A 581 -28.42 -8.56 -13.14
N LEU A 582 -28.41 -8.10 -11.88
CA LEU A 582 -28.97 -8.85 -10.76
C LEU A 582 -30.51 -8.86 -10.80
N ASP A 583 -31.14 -7.73 -11.12
CA ASP A 583 -32.59 -7.63 -11.26
C ASP A 583 -33.11 -8.55 -12.38
N ALA A 584 -32.49 -8.54 -13.56
CA ALA A 584 -32.88 -9.45 -14.65
C ALA A 584 -32.73 -10.93 -14.25
N TYR A 585 -31.67 -11.28 -13.51
CA TYR A 585 -31.51 -12.64 -12.97
C TYR A 585 -32.64 -12.98 -11.98
N LEU A 586 -32.93 -12.10 -11.02
CA LEU A 586 -33.98 -12.30 -10.01
C LEU A 586 -35.40 -12.39 -10.63
N GLN A 587 -35.69 -11.57 -11.63
CA GLN A 587 -36.95 -11.61 -12.37
C GLN A 587 -37.09 -12.90 -13.17
N LYS A 588 -36.02 -13.40 -13.79
CA LYS A 588 -36.04 -14.71 -14.46
C LYS A 588 -36.32 -15.85 -13.48
N VAL A 589 -35.71 -15.85 -12.29
CA VAL A 589 -35.97 -16.88 -11.25
C VAL A 589 -37.45 -16.94 -10.85
N THR A 590 -38.10 -15.78 -10.73
CA THR A 590 -39.51 -15.69 -10.30
C THR A 590 -40.51 -15.94 -11.42
N SER A 591 -40.24 -15.48 -12.65
CA SER A 591 -41.12 -15.64 -13.80
C SER A 591 -41.33 -17.10 -14.25
N GLU A 592 -40.41 -18.00 -13.91
CA GLU A 592 -40.57 -19.43 -14.16
C GLU A 592 -41.55 -20.14 -13.21
N LEU A 593 -42.05 -19.47 -12.17
CA LEU A 593 -43.03 -20.07 -11.25
C LEU A 593 -44.42 -20.15 -11.91
N VAL A 594 -45.10 -21.28 -11.69
CA VAL A 594 -46.50 -21.45 -12.11
C VAL A 594 -47.42 -20.75 -11.09
N GLY A 595 -48.56 -20.22 -11.53
CA GLY A 595 -49.56 -19.65 -10.63
C GLY A 595 -50.06 -20.67 -9.61
N LYS A 596 -50.15 -20.27 -8.32
CA LYS A 596 -50.55 -21.16 -7.21
C LYS A 596 -51.92 -21.83 -7.43
N GLN A 597 -52.83 -21.14 -8.12
CA GLN A 597 -54.15 -21.67 -8.48
C GLN A 597 -54.10 -23.03 -9.21
N ASN A 598 -53.03 -23.30 -9.96
CA ASN A 598 -52.87 -24.55 -10.72
C ASN A 598 -52.44 -25.74 -9.84
N LEU A 599 -52.03 -25.49 -8.59
CA LEU A 599 -51.67 -26.53 -7.63
C LEU A 599 -52.87 -27.07 -6.83
N TYR A 600 -53.95 -26.28 -6.71
CA TYR A 600 -55.12 -26.68 -5.93
C TYR A 600 -55.94 -27.74 -6.69
N PRO A 601 -56.50 -28.74 -5.99
CA PRO A 601 -57.42 -29.71 -6.59
C PRO A 601 -58.75 -29.05 -6.97
N SER A 602 -59.46 -29.65 -7.92
CA SER A 602 -60.83 -29.24 -8.28
C SER A 602 -61.75 -29.37 -7.07
N ILE A 603 -62.61 -28.37 -6.86
CA ILE A 603 -63.57 -28.37 -5.75
C ILE A 603 -64.63 -29.45 -6.03
N PRO A 604 -64.82 -30.45 -5.12
CA PRO A 604 -65.86 -31.47 -5.29
C PRO A 604 -67.28 -30.88 -5.24
N PRO A 605 -68.27 -31.57 -5.82
CA PRO A 605 -69.66 -31.10 -5.79
C PRO A 605 -70.21 -31.09 -4.35
N LEU A 606 -70.95 -30.03 -4.01
CA LEU A 606 -71.66 -29.94 -2.73
C LEU A 606 -72.80 -30.98 -2.68
N THR A 607 -72.83 -31.77 -1.62
CA THR A 607 -73.84 -32.82 -1.38
C THR A 607 -74.41 -32.71 0.02
N TYR A 608 -75.64 -33.17 0.23
CA TYR A 608 -76.15 -33.40 1.58
C TYR A 608 -75.89 -34.84 2.01
N TYR A 609 -75.65 -35.07 3.30
CA TYR A 609 -75.35 -36.40 3.82
C TYR A 609 -76.56 -37.35 3.71
N LYS A 610 -76.33 -38.55 3.17
CA LYS A 610 -77.32 -39.63 3.15
C LYS A 610 -76.66 -41.00 3.30
N GLU A 611 -77.08 -41.73 4.32
CA GLU A 611 -76.59 -43.08 4.62
C GLU A 611 -77.02 -44.09 3.55
N THR A 612 -76.05 -44.84 3.00
CA THR A 612 -76.24 -45.80 1.91
C THR A 612 -76.90 -47.08 2.42
N THR A 613 -78.23 -47.14 2.32
CA THR A 613 -79.02 -48.27 2.84
C THR A 613 -79.12 -49.47 1.87
N PHE A 614 -78.81 -49.32 0.57
CA PHE A 614 -78.77 -50.42 -0.42
C PHE A 614 -77.80 -50.14 -1.62
N PRO A 615 -77.07 -51.16 -2.14
CA PRO A 615 -75.94 -50.96 -3.07
C PRO A 615 -76.30 -50.94 -4.58
N ILE A 616 -77.44 -50.34 -4.99
CA ILE A 616 -77.88 -50.39 -6.41
C ILE A 616 -78.37 -49.01 -6.89
N VAL A 617 -77.44 -48.10 -7.18
CA VAL A 617 -77.67 -46.94 -8.07
C VAL A 617 -76.38 -46.73 -8.88
N LYS A 618 -76.50 -46.37 -10.17
CA LYS A 618 -75.37 -45.89 -10.98
C LYS A 618 -74.80 -44.64 -10.33
N LYS A 619 -73.68 -44.79 -9.64
CA LYS A 619 -72.99 -43.69 -8.98
C LYS A 619 -72.29 -42.82 -10.03
N LYS A 620 -72.33 -41.50 -9.84
CA LYS A 620 -71.68 -40.52 -10.72
C LYS A 620 -70.20 -40.42 -10.35
N LEU A 621 -69.34 -40.40 -11.38
CA LEU A 621 -67.92 -40.10 -11.21
C LEU A 621 -67.77 -38.59 -11.00
N VAL A 622 -66.88 -38.18 -10.09
CA VAL A 622 -66.50 -36.77 -9.93
C VAL A 622 -65.71 -36.36 -11.18
N GLU A 623 -66.19 -35.36 -11.93
CA GLU A 623 -65.48 -34.82 -13.09
C GLU A 623 -64.22 -34.08 -12.61
N SER A 624 -63.04 -34.61 -12.94
CA SER A 624 -61.75 -33.94 -12.71
C SER A 624 -61.45 -32.95 -13.83
N THR A 625 -61.12 -31.70 -13.51
CA THR A 625 -60.64 -30.74 -14.51
C THR A 625 -59.23 -31.12 -14.96
N VAL A 626 -59.05 -31.47 -16.24
CA VAL A 626 -57.74 -31.79 -16.83
C VAL A 626 -56.93 -30.50 -16.97
N LEU A 627 -55.78 -30.41 -16.29
CA LEU A 627 -54.81 -29.32 -16.47
C LEU A 627 -54.21 -29.38 -17.89
N GLU A 628 -53.87 -28.22 -18.47
CA GLU A 628 -53.15 -28.16 -19.75
C GLU A 628 -51.79 -28.89 -19.65
N ASP A 629 -51.43 -29.66 -20.68
CA ASP A 629 -50.21 -30.49 -20.70
C ASP A 629 -48.93 -29.67 -20.47
N GLU A 630 -48.88 -28.42 -20.96
CA GLU A 630 -47.73 -27.51 -20.78
C GLU A 630 -47.52 -27.09 -19.31
N VAL A 631 -48.60 -26.76 -18.61
CA VAL A 631 -48.56 -26.38 -17.18
C VAL A 631 -48.13 -27.58 -16.33
N THR A 632 -48.63 -28.75 -16.70
CA THR A 632 -48.33 -30.01 -16.02
C THR A 632 -46.86 -30.41 -16.18
N ASN A 633 -46.30 -30.24 -17.39
CA ASN A 633 -44.88 -30.48 -17.65
C ASN A 633 -43.98 -29.52 -16.85
N LYS A 634 -44.30 -28.22 -16.82
CA LYS A 634 -43.59 -27.24 -15.97
C LYS A 634 -43.67 -27.59 -14.47
N LEU A 635 -44.83 -28.02 -13.99
CA LEU A 635 -44.99 -28.47 -12.61
C LEU A 635 -44.16 -29.71 -12.30
N ASN A 636 -44.05 -30.66 -13.24
CA ASN A 636 -43.18 -31.82 -13.08
C ASN A 636 -41.69 -31.45 -13.03
N GLU A 637 -41.27 -30.42 -13.77
CA GLU A 637 -39.89 -29.91 -13.73
C GLU A 637 -39.57 -29.12 -12.45
N LEU A 638 -40.53 -28.36 -11.90
CA LEU A 638 -40.36 -27.52 -10.70
C LEU A 638 -40.33 -28.28 -9.37
N THR A 639 -39.66 -29.43 -9.31
CA THR A 639 -39.62 -30.29 -8.10
C THR A 639 -39.25 -29.53 -6.82
N THR A 640 -39.75 -30.02 -5.68
CA THR A 640 -39.47 -29.43 -4.36
C THR A 640 -37.96 -29.29 -4.09
N SER A 641 -37.14 -30.24 -4.57
CA SER A 641 -35.68 -30.13 -4.50
C SER A 641 -35.13 -28.93 -5.28
N LYS A 642 -35.55 -28.75 -6.54
CA LYS A 642 -35.12 -27.63 -7.37
C LYS A 642 -35.59 -26.28 -6.82
N LEU A 643 -36.79 -26.22 -6.25
CA LEU A 643 -37.28 -25.02 -5.55
C LEU A 643 -36.44 -24.69 -4.31
N CYS A 644 -35.99 -25.70 -3.55
CA CYS A 644 -35.08 -25.50 -2.43
C CYS A 644 -33.73 -24.92 -2.91
N VAL A 645 -33.18 -25.42 -4.02
CA VAL A 645 -31.94 -24.86 -4.62
C VAL A 645 -32.15 -23.42 -5.07
N ARG A 646 -33.26 -23.09 -5.72
CA ARG A 646 -33.63 -21.70 -6.07
C ARG A 646 -33.68 -20.80 -4.84
N LEU A 647 -34.31 -21.27 -3.76
CA LEU A 647 -34.43 -20.52 -2.52
C LEU A 647 -33.07 -20.27 -1.86
N ASN A 648 -32.21 -21.30 -1.80
CA ASN A 648 -30.84 -21.17 -1.32
C ASN A 648 -30.02 -20.20 -2.17
N THR A 649 -30.25 -20.19 -3.48
CA THR A 649 -29.60 -19.29 -4.43
C THR A 649 -29.98 -17.83 -4.14
N LEU A 650 -31.25 -17.55 -3.84
CA LEU A 650 -31.68 -16.21 -3.44
C LEU A 650 -31.08 -15.78 -2.09
N GLN A 651 -30.99 -16.69 -1.12
CA GLN A 651 -30.33 -16.42 0.16
C GLN A 651 -28.82 -16.17 -0.02
N TYR A 652 -28.18 -16.91 -0.93
CA TYR A 652 -26.79 -16.68 -1.32
C TYR A 652 -26.62 -15.28 -1.94
N ILE A 653 -27.49 -14.89 -2.87
CA ILE A 653 -27.48 -13.54 -3.48
C ILE A 653 -27.62 -12.47 -2.39
N GLN A 654 -28.54 -12.62 -1.43
CA GLN A 654 -28.68 -11.67 -0.31
C GLN A 654 -27.40 -11.53 0.52
N LYS A 655 -26.68 -12.63 0.78
CA LYS A 655 -25.41 -12.61 1.51
C LYS A 655 -24.29 -11.94 0.69
N GLN A 656 -24.24 -12.20 -0.62
CA GLN A 656 -23.19 -11.68 -1.50
C GLN A 656 -23.36 -10.20 -1.85
N ILE A 657 -24.59 -9.68 -1.89
CA ILE A 657 -24.85 -8.26 -2.15
C ILE A 657 -24.07 -7.35 -1.19
N SER A 658 -24.04 -7.67 0.10
CA SER A 658 -23.29 -6.89 1.08
C SER A 658 -21.78 -6.92 0.84
N ALA A 659 -21.22 -8.09 0.50
CA ALA A 659 -19.80 -8.22 0.20
C ALA A 659 -19.42 -7.46 -1.09
N LEU A 660 -20.30 -7.49 -2.10
CA LEU A 660 -20.14 -6.76 -3.35
C LEU A 660 -20.19 -5.24 -3.12
N GLU A 661 -21.15 -4.76 -2.34
CA GLU A 661 -21.28 -3.35 -1.95
C GLU A 661 -20.01 -2.85 -1.24
N ASP A 662 -19.54 -3.57 -0.22
CA ASP A 662 -18.31 -3.25 0.52
C ASP A 662 -17.08 -3.25 -0.41
N GLY A 663 -17.01 -4.22 -1.32
CA GLY A 663 -15.92 -4.35 -2.30
C GLY A 663 -15.86 -3.15 -3.25
N ILE A 664 -17.00 -2.74 -3.81
CA ILE A 664 -17.07 -1.59 -4.72
C ILE A 664 -16.73 -0.30 -3.97
N ARG A 665 -17.27 -0.11 -2.76
CA ARG A 665 -17.01 1.10 -1.95
C ARG A 665 -15.52 1.24 -1.63
N LYS A 666 -14.88 0.11 -1.30
CA LYS A 666 -13.43 0.06 -1.07
C LYS A 666 -12.67 0.43 -2.34
N SER A 667 -12.94 -0.21 -3.47
CA SER A 667 -12.26 0.09 -4.74
C SER A 667 -12.48 1.52 -5.22
N TRP A 668 -13.69 2.07 -5.02
CA TRP A 668 -14.02 3.46 -5.31
C TRP A 668 -13.18 4.45 -4.47
N SER A 669 -13.00 4.16 -3.19
CA SER A 669 -12.17 5.00 -2.31
C SER A 669 -10.70 5.06 -2.74
N PHE A 670 -10.17 3.98 -3.34
CA PHE A 670 -8.81 3.95 -3.89
C PHE A 670 -8.70 4.62 -5.27
N ALA A 671 -9.77 4.61 -6.07
CA ALA A 671 -9.80 5.26 -7.37
C ALA A 671 -9.79 6.79 -7.24
N GLY A 672 -10.30 7.33 -6.13
CA GLY A 672 -10.40 8.76 -5.85
C GLY A 672 -11.43 9.45 -6.76
N PRO A 673 -12.46 10.13 -6.23
CA PRO A 673 -13.34 10.92 -7.08
C PRO A 673 -12.54 11.98 -7.82
N PHE A 674 -12.67 12.02 -9.15
CA PHE A 674 -12.27 13.18 -9.94
C PHE A 674 -13.19 14.34 -9.53
N ASP A 675 -12.63 15.31 -8.80
CA ASP A 675 -13.38 16.50 -8.43
C ASP A 675 -13.47 17.40 -9.67
N ASN A 676 -14.69 17.60 -10.18
CA ASN A 676 -14.98 18.59 -11.23
C ASN A 676 -14.95 20.02 -10.68
N GLY A 677 -14.30 20.24 -9.55
CA GLY A 677 -13.96 21.57 -9.07
C GLY A 677 -13.05 22.24 -10.09
N GLU A 678 -13.64 23.03 -10.99
CA GLU A 678 -12.98 24.24 -11.43
C GLU A 678 -12.26 24.83 -10.22
N HIS A 679 -10.94 24.87 -10.25
CA HIS A 679 -10.19 25.75 -9.37
C HIS A 679 -10.42 27.20 -9.83
N SER A 680 -11.68 27.61 -9.97
CA SER A 680 -12.11 29.00 -10.03
C SER A 680 -12.04 29.55 -8.60
N ILE A 681 -10.87 30.11 -8.34
CA ILE A 681 -10.56 31.25 -7.47
C ILE A 681 -11.78 31.82 -6.70
N GLU A 682 -11.58 31.94 -5.39
CA GLU A 682 -12.41 32.60 -4.37
C GLU A 682 -13.60 31.79 -3.81
N GLU A 683 -13.37 31.09 -2.69
CA GLU A 683 -14.24 31.22 -1.51
C GLU A 683 -13.57 30.63 -0.25
N SER A 684 -13.94 31.18 0.90
CA SER A 684 -13.37 30.96 2.25
C SER A 684 -13.26 29.50 2.72
N PRO A 685 -12.42 29.19 3.74
CA PRO A 685 -12.17 27.83 4.23
C PRO A 685 -13.39 27.08 4.79
N GLU A 686 -14.54 27.74 4.94
CA GLU A 686 -15.76 27.16 5.51
C GLU A 686 -16.66 26.48 4.46
N THR A 687 -16.45 26.72 3.16
CA THR A 687 -17.29 26.18 2.07
C THR A 687 -16.74 24.90 1.44
N SER A 688 -15.41 24.70 1.45
CA SER A 688 -14.75 23.49 0.89
C SER A 688 -15.13 22.20 1.65
N GLY A 689 -15.36 22.29 2.97
CA GLY A 689 -15.89 21.17 3.76
C GLY A 689 -17.30 20.75 3.35
N ARG A 690 -18.16 21.70 2.94
CA ARG A 690 -19.55 21.40 2.54
C ARG A 690 -19.66 20.70 1.19
N ILE A 691 -18.78 20.99 0.23
CA ILE A 691 -18.84 20.37 -1.12
C ILE A 691 -18.37 18.92 -1.07
N LEU A 692 -17.31 18.63 -0.30
CA LEU A 692 -16.83 17.27 -0.06
C LEU A 692 -17.87 16.43 0.69
N ASP A 693 -18.54 17.02 1.70
CA ASP A 693 -19.63 16.38 2.43
C ASP A 693 -20.82 16.08 1.49
N THR A 694 -21.25 17.01 0.64
CA THR A 694 -22.38 16.82 -0.29
C THR A 694 -22.10 15.73 -1.35
N CYS A 695 -20.86 15.65 -1.85
CA CYS A 695 -20.45 14.60 -2.78
C CYS A 695 -20.48 13.22 -2.11
N SER A 696 -20.03 13.13 -0.85
CA SER A 696 -20.08 11.89 -0.07
C SER A 696 -21.51 11.43 0.23
N GLU A 697 -22.41 12.36 0.59
CA GLU A 697 -23.83 12.07 0.80
C GLU A 697 -24.49 11.55 -0.48
N SER A 698 -24.22 12.18 -1.63
CA SER A 698 -24.78 11.76 -2.92
C SER A 698 -24.30 10.38 -3.38
N VAL A 699 -23.05 10.01 -3.06
CA VAL A 699 -22.51 8.68 -3.36
C VAL A 699 -23.20 7.64 -2.47
N ASP A 700 -23.36 7.93 -1.19
CA ASP A 700 -23.99 7.03 -0.24
C ASP A 700 -25.47 6.77 -0.59
N GLU A 701 -26.20 7.82 -0.99
CA GLU A 701 -27.57 7.70 -1.50
C GLU A 701 -27.67 6.77 -2.73
N LEU A 702 -26.70 6.81 -3.65
CA LEU A 702 -26.68 5.95 -4.83
C LEU A 702 -26.48 4.47 -4.49
N PHE A 703 -25.57 4.17 -3.56
CA PHE A 703 -25.34 2.81 -3.07
C PHE A 703 -26.61 2.27 -2.39
N VAL A 704 -27.16 3.04 -1.46
CA VAL A 704 -28.39 2.67 -0.73
C VAL A 704 -29.53 2.43 -1.70
N ALA A 705 -29.82 3.37 -2.60
CA ALA A 705 -30.91 3.24 -3.57
C ALA A 705 -30.77 2.00 -4.47
N THR A 706 -29.55 1.68 -4.90
CA THR A 706 -29.29 0.55 -5.80
C THR A 706 -29.41 -0.79 -5.08
N PHE A 707 -28.69 -0.96 -3.97
CA PHE A 707 -28.58 -2.24 -3.29
C PHE A 707 -29.81 -2.56 -2.43
N ASP A 708 -30.50 -1.56 -1.87
CA ASP A 708 -31.79 -1.77 -1.20
C ASP A 708 -32.84 -2.30 -2.17
N CYS A 709 -32.91 -1.73 -3.38
CA CYS A 709 -33.82 -2.19 -4.42
C CYS A 709 -33.57 -3.67 -4.79
N ILE A 710 -32.31 -4.07 -5.00
CA ILE A 710 -31.97 -5.47 -5.29
C ILE A 710 -32.32 -6.38 -4.10
N ARG A 711 -32.05 -5.93 -2.87
CA ARG A 711 -32.33 -6.70 -1.65
C ARG A 711 -33.84 -6.91 -1.45
N ASP A 712 -34.65 -5.91 -1.75
CA ASP A 712 -36.10 -5.97 -1.71
C ASP A 712 -36.66 -6.91 -2.78
N THR A 713 -36.14 -6.85 -4.01
CA THR A 713 -36.50 -7.79 -5.08
C THR A 713 -36.15 -9.23 -4.70
N ALA A 714 -34.96 -9.47 -4.14
CA ALA A 714 -34.56 -10.79 -3.65
C ALA A 714 -35.44 -11.27 -2.48
N ALA A 715 -35.76 -10.39 -1.53
CA ALA A 715 -36.63 -10.72 -0.39
C ALA A 715 -38.07 -11.04 -0.84
N HIS A 716 -38.58 -10.33 -1.84
CA HIS A 716 -39.85 -10.65 -2.48
C HIS A 716 -39.82 -12.02 -3.16
N ALA A 717 -38.78 -12.30 -3.95
CA ALA A 717 -38.59 -13.61 -4.60
C ALA A 717 -38.53 -14.76 -3.59
N ILE A 718 -37.81 -14.57 -2.47
CA ILE A 718 -37.73 -15.56 -1.37
C ILE A 718 -39.13 -15.85 -0.82
N ARG A 719 -39.93 -14.82 -0.50
CA ARG A 719 -41.29 -15.01 0.00
C ARG A 719 -42.16 -15.79 -0.99
N SER A 720 -42.15 -15.38 -2.26
CA SER A 720 -42.95 -16.03 -3.31
C SER A 720 -42.59 -17.50 -3.50
N ILE A 721 -41.31 -17.86 -3.49
CA ILE A 721 -40.86 -19.26 -3.62
C ILE A 721 -41.17 -20.05 -2.35
N CYS A 722 -40.96 -19.49 -1.15
CA CYS A 722 -41.33 -20.14 0.11
C CYS A 722 -42.81 -20.52 0.11
N GLU A 723 -43.69 -19.57 -0.24
CA GLU A 723 -45.13 -19.80 -0.32
C GLU A 723 -45.49 -20.85 -1.36
N PHE A 724 -44.82 -20.85 -2.52
CA PHE A 724 -45.02 -21.86 -3.55
C PHE A 724 -44.57 -23.26 -3.08
N ILE A 725 -43.45 -23.38 -2.36
CA ILE A 725 -42.99 -24.65 -1.77
C ILE A 725 -44.05 -25.19 -0.82
N GLY A 726 -44.59 -24.37 0.07
CA GLY A 726 -45.64 -24.79 1.01
C GLY A 726 -46.86 -25.40 0.30
N VAL A 727 -47.44 -24.65 -0.64
CA VAL A 727 -48.61 -25.09 -1.41
C VAL A 727 -48.27 -26.33 -2.23
N ARG A 728 -47.11 -26.38 -2.87
CA ARG A 728 -46.68 -27.53 -3.69
C ARG A 728 -46.54 -28.80 -2.84
N VAL A 729 -45.87 -28.73 -1.69
CA VAL A 729 -45.68 -29.89 -0.82
C VAL A 729 -47.02 -30.49 -0.41
N VAL A 730 -47.98 -29.65 0.01
CA VAL A 730 -49.27 -30.15 0.53
C VAL A 730 -50.27 -30.50 -0.57
N PHE A 731 -50.50 -29.58 -1.52
CA PHE A 731 -51.55 -29.70 -2.53
C PHE A 731 -51.11 -30.42 -3.80
N TRP A 732 -49.82 -30.69 -3.99
CA TRP A 732 -49.31 -31.46 -5.13
C TRP A 732 -48.62 -32.76 -4.69
N ASP A 733 -47.53 -32.67 -3.92
CA ASP A 733 -46.73 -33.83 -3.56
C ASP A 733 -47.47 -34.77 -2.59
N LEU A 734 -48.14 -34.21 -1.58
CA LEU A 734 -48.91 -34.95 -0.57
C LEU A 734 -50.41 -35.05 -0.91
N ARG A 735 -50.87 -34.60 -2.08
CA ARG A 735 -52.31 -34.55 -2.44
C ARG A 735 -53.03 -35.88 -2.18
N LYS A 736 -52.47 -36.97 -2.70
CA LYS A 736 -53.06 -38.32 -2.57
C LYS A 736 -52.95 -38.89 -1.16
N SER A 737 -51.85 -38.62 -0.47
CA SER A 737 -51.58 -39.18 0.85
C SER A 737 -52.24 -38.39 1.98
N PHE A 738 -52.46 -37.10 1.80
CA PHE A 738 -53.02 -36.19 2.79
C PHE A 738 -54.47 -35.83 2.44
N LEU A 739 -54.70 -35.02 1.40
CA LEU A 739 -56.02 -34.44 1.09
C LEU A 739 -57.08 -35.49 0.77
N TYR A 740 -56.76 -36.52 -0.02
CA TYR A 740 -57.75 -37.54 -0.44
C TYR A 740 -57.90 -38.70 0.54
N ARG A 741 -57.07 -38.79 1.58
CA ARG A 741 -57.13 -39.87 2.57
C ARG A 741 -57.66 -39.43 3.92
N LEU A 742 -57.34 -38.22 4.35
CA LEU A 742 -57.77 -37.73 5.66
C LEU A 742 -59.29 -37.75 5.76
N TYR A 743 -59.83 -38.46 6.75
CA TYR A 743 -61.26 -38.64 7.02
C TYR A 743 -62.10 -39.31 5.91
N HIS A 744 -61.46 -39.82 4.86
CA HIS A 744 -62.13 -40.56 3.82
C HIS A 744 -62.79 -41.82 4.40
N GLY A 745 -64.10 -41.99 4.20
CA GLY A 745 -64.86 -43.13 4.71
C GLY A 745 -65.15 -43.09 6.22
N GLY A 746 -64.89 -41.96 6.89
CA GLY A 746 -65.16 -41.73 8.32
C GLY A 746 -63.91 -41.49 9.17
N VAL A 747 -64.03 -40.63 10.18
CA VAL A 747 -62.90 -40.11 10.97
C VAL A 747 -62.12 -41.21 11.70
N GLU A 748 -62.80 -42.19 12.29
CA GLU A 748 -62.15 -43.29 13.03
C GLU A 748 -61.21 -44.15 12.16
N ASN A 749 -61.55 -44.32 10.87
CA ASN A 749 -60.83 -45.22 9.96
C ASN A 749 -59.64 -44.55 9.27
N SER A 750 -59.63 -43.23 9.18
CA SER A 750 -58.67 -42.45 8.40
C SER A 750 -58.18 -41.21 9.15
N ARG A 751 -57.70 -41.47 10.37
CA ARG A 751 -57.10 -40.50 11.29
C ARG A 751 -55.78 -39.92 10.77
N LEU A 752 -55.49 -38.71 11.22
CA LEU A 752 -54.26 -38.00 10.88
C LEU A 752 -52.98 -38.76 11.29
N ASP A 753 -53.00 -39.50 12.39
CA ASP A 753 -51.86 -40.31 12.88
C ASP A 753 -51.19 -41.14 11.78
N SER A 754 -52.00 -41.72 10.89
CA SER A 754 -51.53 -42.56 9.78
C SER A 754 -50.80 -41.77 8.67
N LEU A 755 -51.00 -40.46 8.64
CA LEU A 755 -50.51 -39.54 7.60
C LEU A 755 -49.34 -38.68 8.07
N LEU A 756 -49.19 -38.47 9.39
CA LEU A 756 -48.08 -37.70 10.00
C LEU A 756 -46.68 -38.12 9.49
N PRO A 757 -46.35 -39.43 9.31
CA PRO A 757 -45.03 -39.82 8.80
C PRO A 757 -44.72 -39.30 7.40
N ASN A 758 -45.73 -39.11 6.55
CA ASN A 758 -45.53 -38.56 5.20
C ASN A 758 -45.21 -37.06 5.27
N LEU A 759 -45.88 -36.34 6.17
CA LEU A 759 -45.64 -34.92 6.39
C LEU A 759 -44.28 -34.68 7.07
N ASP A 760 -43.92 -35.46 8.09
CA ASP A 760 -42.60 -35.44 8.72
C ASP A 760 -41.49 -35.79 7.70
N GLY A 761 -41.72 -36.79 6.84
CA GLY A 761 -40.81 -37.13 5.75
C GLY A 761 -40.56 -35.97 4.78
N ALA A 762 -41.63 -35.26 4.38
CA ALA A 762 -41.54 -34.09 3.52
C ALA A 762 -40.80 -32.92 4.21
N LEU A 763 -41.09 -32.65 5.48
CA LEU A 763 -40.41 -31.63 6.29
C LEU A 763 -38.91 -31.93 6.40
N ASN A 764 -38.53 -33.17 6.70
CA ASN A 764 -37.14 -33.60 6.79
C ASN A 764 -36.41 -33.49 5.46
N GLN A 765 -37.07 -33.83 4.34
CA GLN A 765 -36.50 -33.67 3.01
C GLN A 765 -36.22 -32.20 2.69
N VAL A 766 -37.21 -31.31 2.90
CA VAL A 766 -37.08 -29.88 2.64
C VAL A 766 -36.01 -29.25 3.54
N CYS A 767 -36.07 -29.49 4.85
CA CYS A 767 -35.10 -28.96 5.80
C CYS A 767 -33.67 -29.44 5.52
N GLY A 768 -33.50 -30.67 5.02
CA GLY A 768 -32.19 -31.18 4.60
C GLY A 768 -31.58 -30.43 3.42
N LEU A 769 -32.42 -29.88 2.52
CA LEU A 769 -32.01 -29.24 1.28
C LEU A 769 -31.83 -27.72 1.39
N ILE A 770 -32.50 -27.04 2.32
CA ILE A 770 -32.44 -25.57 2.47
C ILE A 770 -31.33 -25.08 3.41
N ASP A 771 -30.95 -23.80 3.31
CA ASP A 771 -30.11 -23.09 4.28
C ASP A 771 -30.85 -22.89 5.62
N ASP A 772 -30.14 -22.99 6.74
CA ASP A 772 -30.74 -22.93 8.08
C ASP A 772 -31.46 -21.59 8.34
N ALA A 773 -30.98 -20.48 7.73
CA ALA A 773 -31.61 -19.16 7.86
C ALA A 773 -33.01 -19.08 7.22
N LEU A 774 -33.32 -19.99 6.30
CA LEU A 774 -34.60 -20.06 5.61
C LEU A 774 -35.57 -21.05 6.25
N ARG A 775 -35.08 -21.91 7.15
CA ARG A 775 -35.83 -23.05 7.70
C ARG A 775 -37.18 -22.62 8.24
N ASP A 776 -37.21 -21.69 9.19
CA ASP A 776 -38.46 -21.31 9.86
C ASP A 776 -39.46 -20.68 8.90
N ARG A 777 -38.99 -19.94 7.88
CA ARG A 777 -39.87 -19.36 6.85
C ARG A 777 -40.52 -20.42 5.98
N VAL A 778 -39.75 -21.42 5.55
CA VAL A 778 -40.26 -22.52 4.72
C VAL A 778 -41.17 -23.43 5.53
N VAL A 779 -40.78 -23.79 6.75
CA VAL A 779 -41.60 -24.62 7.64
C VAL A 779 -42.90 -23.92 8.02
N SER A 780 -42.86 -22.60 8.29
CA SER A 780 -44.08 -21.79 8.50
C SER A 780 -44.99 -21.80 7.27
N SER A 781 -44.43 -21.69 6.06
CA SER A 781 -45.23 -21.78 4.84
C SER A 781 -45.83 -23.18 4.62
N ILE A 782 -45.11 -24.25 4.93
CA ILE A 782 -45.64 -25.62 4.84
C ILE A 782 -46.72 -25.82 5.91
N PHE A 783 -46.55 -25.28 7.12
CA PHE A 783 -47.55 -25.34 8.18
C PHE A 783 -48.84 -24.65 7.77
N ARG A 784 -48.75 -23.41 7.25
CA ARG A 784 -49.91 -22.68 6.74
C ARG A 784 -50.60 -23.46 5.63
N ALA A 785 -49.86 -23.99 4.66
CA ALA A 785 -50.43 -24.82 3.60
C ALA A 785 -51.05 -26.12 4.14
N THR A 786 -50.51 -26.69 5.22
CA THR A 786 -51.05 -27.89 5.87
C THR A 786 -52.38 -27.59 6.55
N LEU A 787 -52.48 -26.45 7.24
CA LEU A 787 -53.73 -25.97 7.83
C LEU A 787 -54.76 -25.62 6.75
N GLU A 788 -54.34 -24.98 5.66
CA GLU A 788 -55.20 -24.77 4.49
C GLU A 788 -55.70 -26.09 3.91
N GLY A 789 -54.82 -27.10 3.78
CA GLY A 789 -55.19 -28.45 3.34
C GLY A 789 -56.14 -29.15 4.31
N TYR A 790 -55.92 -29.00 5.62
CA TYR A 790 -56.80 -29.51 6.66
C TYR A 790 -58.21 -28.90 6.55
N VAL A 791 -58.29 -27.57 6.46
CA VAL A 791 -59.54 -26.84 6.24
C VAL A 791 -60.21 -27.25 4.92
N TRP A 792 -59.43 -27.46 3.86
CA TRP A 792 -59.94 -27.96 2.58
C TRP A 792 -60.61 -29.32 2.73
N VAL A 793 -60.03 -30.25 3.51
CA VAL A 793 -60.67 -31.55 3.79
C VAL A 793 -61.98 -31.38 4.58
N LEU A 794 -62.04 -30.42 5.50
CA LEU A 794 -63.24 -30.16 6.31
C LEU A 794 -64.39 -29.54 5.51
N LEU A 795 -64.08 -28.69 4.53
CA LEU A 795 -65.08 -27.89 3.81
C LEU A 795 -65.33 -28.35 2.38
N ASP A 796 -64.34 -28.96 1.74
CA ASP A 796 -64.36 -29.40 0.33
C ASP A 796 -63.86 -30.85 0.19
N GLY A 797 -63.90 -31.68 1.25
CA GLY A 797 -63.45 -33.08 1.20
C GLY A 797 -64.32 -34.01 0.34
N GLY A 798 -65.43 -33.50 -0.18
CA GLY A 798 -66.36 -34.23 -1.05
C GLY A 798 -67.30 -35.21 -0.33
N PRO A 799 -68.09 -35.99 -1.08
CA PRO A 799 -69.20 -36.78 -0.54
C PRO A 799 -68.81 -37.88 0.47
N SER A 800 -67.55 -38.32 0.44
CA SER A 800 -66.99 -39.36 1.31
C SER A 800 -66.54 -38.85 2.69
N CYS A 801 -66.56 -37.53 2.91
CA CYS A 801 -66.20 -36.90 4.17
C CYS A 801 -67.47 -36.36 4.83
N ALA A 802 -67.89 -36.95 5.95
CA ALA A 802 -68.99 -36.43 6.75
C ALA A 802 -68.74 -36.70 8.24
N PHE A 803 -69.09 -35.74 9.09
CA PHE A 803 -68.71 -35.66 10.50
C PHE A 803 -69.93 -35.65 11.42
N SER A 804 -69.93 -36.51 12.43
CA SER A 804 -70.90 -36.54 13.52
C SER A 804 -70.35 -35.80 14.74
N ASP A 805 -71.20 -35.49 15.72
CA ASP A 805 -70.76 -34.83 16.96
C ASP A 805 -69.75 -35.69 17.76
N LEU A 806 -69.75 -37.02 17.57
CA LEU A 806 -68.78 -37.93 18.18
C LEU A 806 -67.40 -37.87 17.51
N ASP A 807 -67.34 -37.42 16.25
CA ASP A 807 -66.09 -37.33 15.50
C ASP A 807 -65.29 -36.07 15.88
N ILE A 808 -65.94 -35.01 16.37
CA ILE A 808 -65.30 -33.71 16.59
C ILE A 808 -64.16 -33.74 17.63
N PRO A 809 -64.29 -34.42 18.79
CA PRO A 809 -63.17 -34.55 19.73
C PRO A 809 -61.95 -35.24 19.10
N LEU A 810 -62.16 -36.24 18.24
CA LEU A 810 -61.07 -36.92 17.53
C LEU A 810 -60.37 -35.98 16.54
N MET A 811 -61.12 -35.08 15.91
CA MET A 811 -60.58 -34.08 14.98
C MET A 811 -59.84 -32.95 15.72
N GLU A 812 -60.26 -32.60 16.94
CA GLU A 812 -59.52 -31.69 17.82
C GLU A 812 -58.19 -32.29 18.27
N ASP A 813 -58.17 -33.58 18.62
CA ASP A 813 -56.95 -34.33 18.91
C ASP A 813 -56.01 -34.34 17.70
N ASP A 814 -56.53 -34.60 16.48
CA ASP A 814 -55.75 -34.59 15.24
C ASP A 814 -55.17 -33.18 14.96
N LEU A 815 -55.92 -32.10 15.19
CA LEU A 815 -55.40 -30.74 15.07
C LEU A 815 -54.29 -30.46 16.09
N ASN A 816 -54.40 -30.98 17.32
CA ASN A 816 -53.33 -30.86 18.32
C ASN A 816 -52.08 -31.64 17.90
N MET A 817 -52.22 -32.83 17.33
CA MET A 817 -51.10 -33.59 16.77
C MET A 817 -50.39 -32.85 15.63
N LEU A 818 -51.12 -32.15 14.75
CA LEU A 818 -50.50 -31.25 13.75
C LEU A 818 -49.68 -30.17 14.43
N LYS A 819 -50.25 -29.48 15.42
CA LYS A 819 -49.55 -28.40 16.13
C LYS A 819 -48.26 -28.93 16.79
N ASP A 820 -48.34 -30.07 17.47
CA ASP A 820 -47.20 -30.69 18.14
C ASP A 820 -46.10 -31.10 17.14
N LEU A 821 -46.45 -31.62 15.96
CA LEU A 821 -45.49 -31.95 14.91
C LEU A 821 -44.66 -30.73 14.49
N PHE A 822 -45.30 -29.57 14.28
CA PHE A 822 -44.62 -28.36 13.83
C PHE A 822 -43.90 -27.61 14.95
N VAL A 823 -44.33 -27.78 16.21
CA VAL A 823 -43.59 -27.32 17.39
C VAL A 823 -42.34 -28.19 17.64
N ALA A 824 -42.42 -29.48 17.31
CA ALA A 824 -41.34 -30.47 17.40
C ALA A 824 -40.56 -30.39 18.73
N ASP A 825 -41.27 -30.48 19.87
CA ASP A 825 -40.69 -30.37 21.22
C ASP A 825 -39.84 -29.10 21.47
N GLY A 826 -40.11 -28.02 20.74
CA GLY A 826 -39.38 -26.75 20.83
C GLY A 826 -38.18 -26.66 19.88
N GLU A 827 -37.92 -27.69 19.09
CA GLU A 827 -36.94 -27.65 18.00
C GLU A 827 -37.56 -27.12 16.69
N GLY A 828 -38.89 -26.98 16.60
CA GLY A 828 -39.64 -26.53 15.43
C GLY A 828 -40.00 -25.03 15.44
N LEU A 829 -41.21 -24.69 14.99
CA LEU A 829 -41.73 -23.33 14.99
C LEU A 829 -42.10 -22.86 16.41
N PRO A 830 -42.08 -21.54 16.67
CA PRO A 830 -42.56 -20.99 17.95
C PRO A 830 -44.02 -21.36 18.21
N ARG A 831 -44.33 -21.87 19.42
CA ARG A 831 -45.69 -22.24 19.82
C ARG A 831 -46.72 -21.13 19.61
N SER A 832 -46.32 -19.87 19.84
CA SER A 832 -47.20 -18.71 19.62
C SER A 832 -47.63 -18.56 18.17
N LEU A 833 -46.71 -18.74 17.22
CA LEU A 833 -46.99 -18.68 15.79
C LEU A 833 -47.89 -19.85 15.37
N VAL A 834 -47.63 -21.04 15.92
CA VAL A 834 -48.39 -22.25 15.61
C VAL A 834 -49.86 -22.12 16.06
N GLU A 835 -50.10 -21.65 17.28
CA GLU A 835 -51.46 -21.43 17.79
C GLU A 835 -52.18 -20.29 17.05
N GLU A 836 -51.46 -19.24 16.64
CA GLU A 836 -52.04 -18.14 15.88
C GLU A 836 -52.54 -18.59 14.49
N GLU A 837 -51.69 -19.30 13.72
CA GLU A 837 -52.06 -19.80 12.39
C GLU A 837 -53.16 -20.87 12.47
N ALA A 838 -53.15 -21.72 13.51
CA ALA A 838 -54.17 -22.77 13.71
C ALA A 838 -55.55 -22.25 14.17
N LYS A 839 -55.65 -20.98 14.55
CA LYS A 839 -56.86 -20.39 15.14
C LYS A 839 -58.10 -20.56 14.28
N PHE A 840 -57.98 -20.38 12.96
CA PHE A 840 -59.11 -20.53 12.05
C PHE A 840 -59.61 -21.98 11.98
N ALA A 841 -58.69 -22.95 11.90
CA ALA A 841 -59.06 -24.38 11.90
C ALA A 841 -59.74 -24.78 13.22
N HIS A 842 -59.24 -24.29 14.36
CA HIS A 842 -59.85 -24.54 15.66
C HIS A 842 -61.26 -23.94 15.78
N GLN A 843 -61.44 -22.70 15.34
CA GLN A 843 -62.75 -22.06 15.28
C GLN A 843 -63.72 -22.81 14.34
N LEU A 844 -63.23 -23.36 13.23
CA LEU A 844 -64.06 -24.14 12.32
C LEU A 844 -64.56 -25.44 12.96
N LEU A 845 -63.71 -26.15 13.72
CA LEU A 845 -64.14 -27.33 14.49
C LEU A 845 -65.21 -26.98 15.54
N SER A 846 -65.12 -25.80 16.16
CA SER A 846 -66.14 -25.32 17.09
C SER A 846 -67.51 -25.11 16.40
N LEU A 847 -67.54 -24.75 15.11
CA LEU A 847 -68.79 -24.66 14.33
C LEU A 847 -69.40 -26.03 14.07
N PHE A 848 -68.57 -27.04 13.75
CA PHE A 848 -69.06 -28.40 13.58
C PHE A 848 -69.65 -28.99 14.88
N SER A 849 -69.23 -28.49 16.05
CA SER A 849 -69.78 -28.87 17.36
C SER A 849 -71.17 -28.28 17.66
N LEU A 850 -71.61 -27.27 16.90
CA LEU A 850 -72.93 -26.67 17.09
C LEU A 850 -74.04 -27.57 16.57
N GLN A 851 -75.23 -27.45 17.16
CA GLN A 851 -76.45 -28.07 16.64
C GLN A 851 -76.75 -27.52 15.24
N ALA A 852 -77.26 -28.39 14.35
CA ALA A 852 -77.51 -28.04 12.95
C ALA A 852 -78.44 -26.82 12.82
N GLU A 853 -79.44 -26.69 13.69
CA GLU A 853 -80.38 -25.57 13.74
C GLU A 853 -79.68 -24.24 14.04
N SER A 854 -78.65 -24.25 14.91
CA SER A 854 -77.86 -23.06 15.23
C SER A 854 -77.01 -22.61 14.03
N VAL A 855 -76.40 -23.56 13.32
CA VAL A 855 -75.63 -23.27 12.10
C VAL A 855 -76.56 -22.79 10.98
N ILE A 856 -77.75 -23.36 10.85
CA ILE A 856 -78.79 -22.89 9.91
C ILE A 856 -79.23 -21.46 10.26
N GLN A 857 -79.48 -21.14 11.53
CA GLN A 857 -79.83 -19.78 11.94
C GLN A 857 -78.70 -18.79 11.62
N LEU A 858 -77.45 -19.18 11.88
CA LEU A 858 -76.28 -18.37 11.54
C LEU A 858 -76.20 -18.14 10.03
N LEU A 859 -76.39 -19.18 9.21
CA LEU A 859 -76.45 -19.08 7.75
C LEU A 859 -77.58 -18.17 7.26
N MET A 860 -78.78 -18.29 7.85
CA MET A 860 -79.91 -17.44 7.51
C MET A 860 -79.64 -15.97 7.86
N SER A 861 -78.98 -15.70 8.99
CA SER A 861 -78.57 -14.34 9.37
C SER A 861 -77.47 -13.78 8.46
N SER A 862 -76.46 -14.59 8.10
CA SER A 862 -75.37 -14.19 7.20
C SER A 862 -75.84 -13.99 5.76
N SER A 863 -76.81 -14.77 5.28
CA SER A 863 -77.37 -14.66 3.93
C SER A 863 -78.33 -13.48 3.75
N GLN A 864 -79.00 -13.03 4.81
CA GLN A 864 -79.84 -11.81 4.78
C GLN A 864 -79.04 -10.53 4.52
N HIS A 865 -77.72 -10.56 4.71
CA HIS A 865 -76.81 -9.45 4.43
C HIS A 865 -76.16 -9.50 3.02
N ILE A 866 -76.49 -10.51 2.18
CA ILE A 866 -75.93 -10.66 0.82
C ILE A 866 -76.99 -10.28 -0.22
N SER A 867 -76.99 -9.02 -0.65
CA SER A 867 -77.74 -8.57 -1.82
C SER A 867 -77.04 -9.01 -3.11
N VAL A 868 -77.74 -9.81 -3.92
CA VAL A 868 -77.64 -9.93 -5.39
C VAL A 868 -76.25 -10.22 -5.98
N GLY A 869 -76.01 -11.46 -6.38
CA GLY A 869 -74.99 -11.81 -7.38
C GLY A 869 -74.26 -13.11 -7.05
N LEU A 870 -74.58 -14.19 -7.79
CA LEU A 870 -73.73 -15.38 -7.91
C LEU A 870 -72.42 -14.94 -8.60
N GLU A 871 -71.44 -14.45 -7.86
CA GLU A 871 -70.06 -14.42 -8.33
C GLU A 871 -69.31 -15.62 -7.78
N VAL A 872 -68.73 -16.38 -8.71
CA VAL A 872 -67.78 -17.46 -8.48
C VAL A 872 -66.57 -16.86 -7.76
N HIS A 873 -66.62 -16.81 -6.43
CA HIS A 873 -65.52 -16.26 -5.63
C HIS A 873 -64.35 -17.23 -5.59
N LYS A 874 -63.20 -16.71 -6.02
CA LYS A 874 -61.88 -17.34 -6.06
C LYS A 874 -61.49 -17.88 -4.68
N SER A 875 -60.99 -19.11 -4.64
CA SER A 875 -60.36 -19.74 -3.48
C SER A 875 -59.29 -18.81 -2.90
N GLY A 876 -59.51 -18.28 -1.69
CA GLY A 876 -58.47 -17.49 -1.02
C GLY A 876 -58.86 -16.88 0.32
N HIS A 877 -60.09 -16.38 0.49
CA HIS A 877 -60.52 -15.76 1.74
C HIS A 877 -61.91 -16.22 2.14
N ARG A 878 -61.97 -17.36 2.84
CA ARG A 878 -63.17 -17.85 3.52
C ARG A 878 -63.21 -17.33 4.95
N CYS A 879 -64.37 -16.86 5.37
CA CYS A 879 -64.59 -16.31 6.71
C CYS A 879 -65.48 -17.25 7.53
N LEU A 880 -65.23 -17.33 8.83
CA LEU A 880 -65.90 -18.26 9.76
C LEU A 880 -67.45 -18.14 9.74
N GLY A 881 -67.99 -16.98 9.33
CA GLY A 881 -69.43 -16.72 9.29
C GLY A 881 -70.00 -16.42 7.91
N ASP A 882 -69.22 -16.60 6.84
CA ASP A 882 -69.76 -16.40 5.49
C ASP A 882 -70.74 -17.52 5.09
N ALA A 883 -71.69 -17.19 4.22
CA ALA A 883 -72.71 -18.15 3.80
C ALA A 883 -72.09 -19.38 3.10
N ASP A 884 -70.97 -19.19 2.40
CA ASP A 884 -70.27 -20.23 1.64
C ASP A 884 -69.64 -21.31 2.53
N SER A 885 -68.98 -20.91 3.62
CA SER A 885 -68.39 -21.84 4.60
C SER A 885 -69.47 -22.51 5.44
N LEU A 886 -70.51 -21.78 5.85
CA LEU A 886 -71.61 -22.35 6.65
C LEU A 886 -72.42 -23.40 5.87
N ILE A 887 -72.66 -23.18 4.57
CA ILE A 887 -73.27 -24.20 3.70
C ILE A 887 -72.39 -25.44 3.63
N ARG A 888 -71.06 -25.29 3.47
CA ARG A 888 -70.11 -26.43 3.43
C ARG A 888 -70.05 -27.19 4.75
N VAL A 889 -70.07 -26.50 5.89
CA VAL A 889 -70.17 -27.12 7.22
C VAL A 889 -71.44 -27.97 7.30
N LEU A 890 -72.60 -27.46 6.85
CA LEU A 890 -73.85 -28.23 6.83
C LEU A 890 -73.78 -29.44 5.87
N CYS A 891 -73.14 -29.29 4.71
CA CYS A 891 -72.98 -30.39 3.73
C CYS A 891 -72.20 -31.57 4.32
N HIS A 892 -71.17 -31.27 5.13
CA HIS A 892 -70.33 -32.27 5.76
C HIS A 892 -70.82 -32.70 7.16
N LYS A 893 -71.90 -32.14 7.71
CA LYS A 893 -72.45 -32.57 9.02
C LYS A 893 -73.39 -33.77 8.85
N LYS A 894 -73.11 -34.86 9.57
CA LYS A 894 -73.95 -36.07 9.65
C LYS A 894 -75.20 -35.84 10.52
N ASP A 895 -76.06 -34.91 10.08
CA ASP A 895 -77.26 -34.52 10.80
C ASP A 895 -78.50 -34.53 9.89
N ARG A 896 -79.65 -34.94 10.44
CA ARG A 896 -80.90 -35.09 9.70
C ARG A 896 -81.52 -33.74 9.34
N GLU A 897 -81.49 -32.77 10.24
CA GLU A 897 -82.04 -31.44 10.02
C GLU A 897 -81.16 -30.64 9.03
N ALA A 898 -79.84 -30.75 9.15
CA ALA A 898 -78.91 -30.20 8.14
C ALA A 898 -79.20 -30.76 6.74
N SER A 899 -79.34 -32.08 6.63
CA SER A 899 -79.59 -32.77 5.36
C SER A 899 -80.95 -32.41 4.75
N LYS A 900 -82.00 -32.32 5.58
CA LYS A 900 -83.33 -31.91 5.16
C LYS A 900 -83.34 -30.46 4.65
N PHE A 901 -82.70 -29.56 5.39
CA PHE A 901 -82.58 -28.14 5.01
C PHE A 901 -81.86 -27.97 3.67
N LEU A 902 -80.70 -28.62 3.47
CA LEU A 902 -79.94 -28.54 2.21
C LEU A 902 -80.72 -29.13 1.02
N LYS A 903 -81.47 -30.21 1.24
CA LYS A 903 -82.31 -30.83 0.23
C LYS A 903 -83.48 -29.93 -0.18
N GLU A 904 -84.15 -29.30 0.78
CA GLU A 904 -85.35 -28.48 0.52
C GLU A 904 -85.01 -27.08 -0.01
N GLN A 905 -84.02 -26.40 0.58
CA GLN A 905 -83.69 -25.00 0.28
C GLN A 905 -82.67 -24.86 -0.85
N TYR A 906 -81.64 -25.70 -0.88
CA TYR A 906 -80.53 -25.60 -1.86
C TYR A 906 -80.61 -26.65 -2.98
N LYS A 907 -81.50 -27.64 -2.87
CA LYS A 907 -81.70 -28.72 -3.86
C LYS A 907 -80.42 -29.48 -4.22
N LEU A 908 -79.52 -29.64 -3.25
CA LEU A 908 -78.26 -30.38 -3.45
C LEU A 908 -78.51 -31.88 -3.65
N PRO A 909 -77.65 -32.59 -4.40
CA PRO A 909 -77.71 -34.04 -4.56
C PRO A 909 -77.31 -34.80 -3.28
N ALA A 910 -77.74 -36.05 -3.13
CA ALA A 910 -77.35 -36.88 -1.99
C ALA A 910 -75.91 -37.37 -2.13
N SER A 911 -75.16 -37.46 -1.02
CA SER A 911 -73.80 -38.00 -1.03
C SER A 911 -73.71 -39.43 -1.57
N SER A 912 -74.75 -40.25 -1.32
CA SER A 912 -74.89 -41.62 -1.84
C SER A 912 -74.95 -41.75 -3.37
N GLU A 913 -75.14 -40.65 -4.11
CA GLU A 913 -75.21 -40.64 -5.58
C GLU A 913 -73.82 -40.65 -6.26
N TYR A 914 -72.74 -40.48 -5.51
CA TYR A 914 -71.36 -40.44 -6.03
C TYR A 914 -70.57 -41.68 -5.62
N ASP A 915 -69.59 -42.06 -6.44
CA ASP A 915 -68.69 -43.20 -6.18
C ASP A 915 -67.56 -42.81 -5.23
N GLU A 916 -67.30 -43.67 -4.24
CA GLU A 916 -66.19 -43.49 -3.28
C GLU A 916 -64.82 -43.78 -3.94
N ASP A 917 -64.80 -44.48 -5.08
CA ASP A 917 -63.58 -45.00 -5.72
C ASP A 917 -63.08 -44.16 -6.94
N GLY A 918 -63.62 -42.96 -7.16
CA GLY A 918 -63.28 -42.11 -8.30
C GLY A 918 -61.90 -41.42 -8.19
N VAL A 919 -60.80 -42.18 -8.20
CA VAL A 919 -59.44 -41.62 -8.19
C VAL A 919 -58.98 -41.29 -9.61
N GLU A 920 -58.51 -40.05 -9.82
CA GLU A 920 -57.83 -39.57 -11.03
C GLU A 920 -56.75 -40.53 -11.57
N PRO A 921 -56.49 -40.54 -12.89
CA PRO A 921 -55.44 -41.37 -13.46
C PRO A 921 -54.07 -41.08 -12.84
N ASN A 922 -53.25 -42.12 -12.73
CA ASN A 922 -51.94 -42.13 -12.09
C ASN A 922 -50.99 -41.02 -12.59
N PHE A 923 -50.98 -39.87 -11.92
CA PHE A 923 -49.77 -39.07 -11.79
C PHE A 923 -48.77 -39.90 -10.98
N LYS A 924 -47.74 -40.43 -11.65
CA LYS A 924 -46.61 -41.11 -11.01
C LYS A 924 -45.94 -40.08 -10.09
N SER A 925 -46.09 -40.22 -8.77
CA SER A 925 -45.29 -39.40 -7.86
C SER A 925 -43.83 -39.82 -8.02
N VAL A 926 -42.99 -38.86 -8.39
CA VAL A 926 -41.55 -39.05 -8.69
C VAL A 926 -40.75 -39.36 -7.42
N LEU A 927 -41.38 -39.25 -6.24
CA LEU A 927 -40.82 -39.65 -4.94
C LEU A 927 -40.32 -41.11 -4.92
N VAL A 928 -40.84 -42.00 -5.78
CA VAL A 928 -40.41 -43.42 -5.79
C VAL A 928 -39.16 -43.66 -6.65
N THR A 929 -38.85 -42.81 -7.64
CA THR A 929 -37.73 -43.06 -8.57
C THR A 929 -36.35 -42.61 -8.05
N ASP A 930 -36.29 -41.56 -7.21
CA ASP A 930 -35.01 -41.11 -6.63
C ASP A 930 -34.56 -41.93 -5.40
N LEU A 931 -35.49 -42.64 -4.75
CA LEU A 931 -35.18 -43.54 -3.63
C LEU A 931 -34.29 -44.75 -4.03
N ILE A 932 -34.23 -45.10 -5.32
CA ILE A 932 -33.56 -46.32 -5.78
C ILE A 932 -32.18 -46.04 -6.39
N ARG A 933 -31.84 -44.79 -6.74
CA ARG A 933 -30.56 -44.50 -7.44
C ARG A 933 -29.37 -44.11 -6.56
N ARG A 934 -29.55 -43.93 -5.25
CA ARG A 934 -28.46 -43.60 -4.31
C ARG A 934 -28.25 -44.59 -3.16
N SER A 935 -28.97 -45.70 -3.13
CA SER A 935 -28.96 -46.69 -2.03
C SER A 935 -28.13 -47.95 -2.33
N ALA A 936 -27.09 -47.86 -3.17
CA ALA A 936 -26.12 -48.93 -3.38
C ALA A 936 -24.77 -48.62 -2.68
N SER A 937 -24.78 -48.49 -1.35
CA SER A 937 -23.65 -48.84 -0.46
C SER A 937 -23.89 -48.41 0.99
N ALA A 938 -24.69 -49.15 1.74
CA ALA A 938 -24.52 -49.29 3.20
C ALA A 938 -25.39 -50.43 3.71
N ARG A 939 -24.76 -51.46 4.31
CA ARG A 939 -25.45 -52.52 5.04
C ARG A 939 -25.69 -52.11 6.49
N TRP A 940 -26.99 -52.12 6.86
CA TRP A 940 -27.63 -52.51 8.13
C TRP A 940 -27.51 -51.65 9.39
N SER A 941 -28.67 -51.28 9.98
CA SER A 941 -29.30 -52.10 11.04
C SER A 941 -30.77 -51.70 11.28
N ASP A 942 -31.67 -52.69 11.36
CA ASP A 942 -33.03 -52.56 11.87
C ASP A 942 -33.01 -52.16 13.36
N LYS A 943 -33.50 -50.95 13.65
CA LYS A 943 -34.23 -50.56 14.87
C LYS A 943 -34.68 -49.10 14.73
N GLY A 944 -35.99 -48.93 14.54
CA GLY A 944 -36.64 -47.63 14.49
C GLY A 944 -36.66 -46.91 15.85
N HIS A 945 -37.00 -45.63 15.76
CA HIS A 945 -37.16 -44.62 16.82
C HIS A 945 -35.90 -43.81 17.21
N SER A 946 -35.65 -42.72 16.46
CA SER A 946 -35.45 -41.36 16.99
C SER A 946 -35.08 -40.39 15.85
N SER A 947 -36.07 -39.66 15.32
CA SER A 947 -35.85 -38.46 14.49
C SER A 947 -35.48 -37.27 15.38
N PHE A 948 -34.92 -36.21 14.78
CA PHE A 948 -34.41 -34.96 15.39
C PHE A 948 -33.07 -35.01 16.19
N LYS A 949 -32.72 -36.09 16.88
CA LYS A 949 -31.42 -36.15 17.62
C LYS A 949 -30.14 -36.22 16.76
N SER A 950 -30.22 -36.51 15.46
CA SER A 950 -29.04 -36.78 14.61
C SER A 950 -28.27 -35.51 14.18
N ILE A 951 -28.93 -34.35 14.13
CA ILE A 951 -28.31 -33.09 13.68
C ILE A 951 -27.37 -32.52 14.75
N LYS A 952 -27.64 -32.79 16.03
CA LYS A 952 -26.77 -32.36 17.14
C LYS A 952 -25.46 -33.15 17.22
N LYS A 953 -25.44 -34.42 16.77
CA LYS A 953 -24.24 -35.26 16.89
C LYS A 953 -23.12 -34.84 15.92
N LYS A 954 -23.48 -34.30 14.74
CA LYS A 954 -22.50 -33.72 13.80
C LYS A 954 -21.97 -32.34 14.21
N LEU A 955 -22.72 -31.57 15.01
CA LEU A 955 -22.28 -30.26 15.53
C LEU A 955 -21.50 -30.36 16.85
N GLN A 956 -21.74 -31.39 17.67
CA GLN A 956 -20.96 -31.62 18.90
C GLN A 956 -19.62 -32.33 18.68
N GLU A 957 -19.42 -33.04 17.55
CA GLU A 957 -18.11 -33.62 17.21
C GLU A 957 -17.15 -32.63 16.52
N ALA A 958 -17.60 -31.42 16.17
CA ALA A 958 -16.78 -30.36 15.57
C ALA A 958 -16.28 -29.31 16.59
N THR A 959 -16.54 -29.48 17.88
CA THR A 959 -16.06 -28.56 18.95
C THR A 959 -14.98 -29.17 19.86
N TRP A 960 -14.42 -30.32 19.50
CA TRP A 960 -13.17 -30.83 20.08
C TRP A 960 -12.26 -31.39 18.99
N ARG A 961 -11.68 -30.50 18.20
CA ARG A 961 -10.29 -30.56 17.73
C ARG A 961 -9.86 -29.22 17.15
#